data_AF-A0A925V3F1-F1
#
_entry.id   AF-A0A925V3F1-F1
#
_cell.length_a   1.000
_cell.length_b   1.000
_cell.length_c   1.000
_cell.angle_alpha   90.00
_cell.angle_beta   90.00
_cell.angle_gamma   90.00
#
_symmetry.space_group_name_H-M   'P 1'
#
loop_
_entity.id
_entity.type
_entity.pdbx_description
1 polymer ?
#
loop_
_entity_poly.entity_id
_entity_poly.type
_entity_poly.pdbx_seq_one_letter_code
_entity_poly.pdbx_strand_id
1 'polypeptide(L)'
;MALTLVALFDDKARYPTVPPEFAQHVGWLTFAFALAMLVWTWTRTESVRRSILALEDPRTFAVLRIGFAIMTIANFLNLAPYWRMLFSDEGMFDLVYAQDRMGRTALRGWTPDEGFFDLWAIANFLWNKPSLFYMFGSPKFVVFHMLLLFGVCTLYGCGVASRTTGVLAWLLMSSVYNRNSLYWEGTDTVYRAFWLFMLFAKTGHAWSFDNWLRCRQLRARGQLEDPEAAPEDNRGKQPIYRLIPAWPRYLFLLQLAALYCATGTVKTGDVWAKGDSLYYALNMDHFYRFEGITQAVSSVFATNLFRVNTWVTHWWEMCFPLLIVGEVLRFGLIHRHEPWYRAQHRGWRLWLGRLALVVAYAVLYRTLYEILPYCVKMVGDTPKDTTAHLRRLHILFGGVLPALMVVWFALGRWPIRLIRGGRSLGKLTRRWPWLRIPEIRIEQGSLRRWLLGRRVWLTLGFMFHGFLIAFMNIGMFPFIMLMQYAAFYSGEEYVRVFGRVSAWLRRHSRLARLAPPEHAFIPAQSAAHVPVRGRKFPDLLVLLLGLVAVYLVYAKATKEPWIGTATKWWLGTLVVTGIALRLLRARPRDLAAAREPGPALAYSAFGRVLALFAFCWHTGAVGLHLFPPFPAFNAWRSPAKSLFGTWLSGSGTAQSWEMFAPNPPRSNTFMKTVVVDKDGERWNLANNAYDYRPNPWIFNDRMRKMQRRMVGKGKWYLRYWASYHCRDWAIRTGEVPEEVEIWSITTRIPSPDAVNIWQPKRFKGRQDASGAITGRPYDPRELRVKETLVQTHPCGKDGELPLYMKERYGFEITDDDRAAAEKAREKAERQYSGRRNTWEGRSDWGRGGESPEERRARTEKLRRDRQAEQLEERIDEAQNESPIENAGDDERGGDEGEENS
;
A
#
# COMPACT_ATOMS: atom_id res chain seq x y z
N MET A 1 -10.49 20.36 1.43
CA MET A 1 -9.17 20.84 0.96
C MET A 1 -8.69 20.02 -0.23
N ALA A 2 -8.20 18.79 -0.08
CA ALA A 2 -7.71 17.98 -1.21
C ALA A 2 -8.71 17.83 -2.38
N LEU A 3 -9.98 17.50 -2.09
CA LEU A 3 -11.06 17.40 -3.10
C LEU A 3 -11.29 18.67 -3.92
N THR A 4 -11.07 19.83 -3.29
CA THR A 4 -11.40 21.15 -3.82
C THR A 4 -10.21 21.79 -4.52
N LEU A 5 -9.01 21.56 -3.98
CA LEU A 5 -7.73 21.87 -4.60
C LEU A 5 -7.64 21.20 -5.98
N VAL A 6 -8.01 19.94 -6.06
CA VAL A 6 -7.67 19.11 -7.20
C VAL A 6 -8.48 19.37 -8.47
N ALA A 7 -9.72 19.84 -8.36
CA ALA A 7 -10.55 20.16 -9.53
C ALA A 7 -9.95 21.29 -10.41
N LEU A 8 -8.77 21.77 -10.04
CA LEU A 8 -8.09 22.93 -10.59
C LEU A 8 -6.68 22.62 -11.16
N PHE A 9 -6.05 21.46 -10.91
CA PHE A 9 -4.56 21.34 -11.02
C PHE A 9 -4.01 20.14 -11.84
N ASP A 10 -2.83 20.27 -12.48
CA ASP A 10 -2.13 19.22 -13.27
C ASP A 10 -0.61 19.12 -12.92
N ASP A 11 -0.22 18.00 -12.32
CA ASP A 11 1.11 17.73 -11.73
C ASP A 11 2.32 17.87 -12.67
N LYS A 12 2.12 18.03 -14.00
CA LYS A 12 3.22 18.14 -14.99
C LYS A 12 3.28 19.46 -15.75
N ALA A 13 2.52 20.46 -15.34
CA ALA A 13 2.56 21.77 -15.97
C ALA A 13 3.68 22.66 -15.41
N ARG A 14 4.19 23.57 -16.25
CA ARG A 14 4.88 24.76 -15.71
C ARG A 14 3.84 25.59 -14.95
N TYR A 15 4.21 25.97 -13.73
CA TYR A 15 3.41 26.80 -12.84
C TYR A 15 4.09 28.14 -12.60
N PRO A 16 3.32 29.20 -12.29
CA PRO A 16 3.90 30.46 -11.87
C PRO A 16 4.83 30.29 -10.67
N THR A 17 5.92 31.05 -10.65
CA THR A 17 6.83 31.10 -9.51
C THR A 17 6.11 31.68 -8.30
N VAL A 18 6.27 31.01 -7.15
CA VAL A 18 5.62 31.44 -5.91
C VAL A 18 6.61 32.22 -5.05
N PRO A 19 6.30 33.46 -4.63
CA PRO A 19 7.12 34.20 -3.68
C PRO A 19 7.28 33.42 -2.37
N PRO A 20 8.47 33.37 -1.75
CA PRO A 20 8.69 32.65 -0.49
C PRO A 20 7.73 33.08 0.63
N GLU A 21 7.50 34.38 0.75
CA GLU A 21 6.57 34.98 1.73
C GLU A 21 5.13 34.50 1.53
N PHE A 22 4.69 34.39 0.26
CA PHE A 22 3.37 33.87 -0.06
C PHE A 22 3.26 32.38 0.31
N ALA A 23 4.29 31.57 0.02
CA ALA A 23 4.28 30.16 0.43
C ALA A 23 4.21 30.00 1.95
N GLN A 24 4.83 30.91 2.72
CA GLN A 24 4.72 30.95 4.18
C GLN A 24 3.31 31.36 4.64
N HIS A 25 2.71 32.37 4.01
CA HIS A 25 1.31 32.78 4.22
C HIS A 25 0.31 31.63 3.99
N VAL A 26 0.49 30.86 2.90
CA VAL A 26 -0.30 29.64 2.64
C VAL A 26 -0.10 28.61 3.76
N GLY A 27 1.11 28.49 4.29
CA GLY A 27 1.42 27.70 5.48
C GLY A 27 0.61 28.15 6.71
N TRP A 28 0.53 29.45 6.96
CA TRP A 28 -0.26 30.04 8.06
C TRP A 28 -1.75 29.75 7.92
N LEU A 29 -2.32 29.89 6.72
CA LEU A 29 -3.71 29.52 6.48
C LEU A 29 -3.95 28.02 6.70
N THR A 30 -3.02 27.17 6.28
CA THR A 30 -3.13 25.72 6.49
C THR A 30 -3.06 25.36 7.97
N PHE A 31 -2.21 26.05 8.74
CA PHE A 31 -2.12 25.92 10.18
C PHE A 31 -3.42 26.36 10.87
N ALA A 32 -3.98 27.52 10.49
CA ALA A 32 -5.25 28.01 11.01
C ALA A 32 -6.40 27.03 10.74
N PHE A 33 -6.43 26.41 9.56
CA PHE A 33 -7.38 25.34 9.25
C PHE A 33 -7.20 24.13 10.17
N ALA A 34 -5.97 23.66 10.37
CA ALA A 34 -5.68 22.53 11.25
C ALA A 34 -6.07 22.82 12.71
N LEU A 35 -5.79 24.03 13.20
CA LEU A 35 -6.17 24.49 14.54
C LEU A 35 -7.70 24.53 14.70
N ALA A 36 -8.42 25.10 13.74
CA ALA A 36 -9.89 25.14 13.76
C ALA A 36 -10.50 23.72 13.76
N MET A 37 -9.95 22.80 12.96
CA MET A 37 -10.37 21.40 12.96
C MET A 37 -10.06 20.68 14.28
N LEU A 38 -8.91 20.97 14.92
CA LEU A 38 -8.56 20.45 16.24
C LEU A 38 -9.56 20.91 17.30
N VAL A 39 -9.90 22.21 17.33
CA VAL A 39 -10.89 22.78 18.25
C VAL A 39 -12.26 22.15 18.02
N TRP A 40 -12.68 22.00 16.76
CA TRP A 40 -13.94 21.30 16.44
C TRP A 40 -13.95 19.86 16.98
N THR A 41 -12.91 19.08 16.69
CA THR A 41 -12.75 17.71 17.19
C THR A 41 -12.78 17.66 18.72
N TRP A 42 -12.14 18.62 19.39
CA TRP A 42 -12.14 18.71 20.85
C TRP A 42 -13.54 18.97 21.43
N THR A 43 -14.34 19.85 20.83
CA THR A 43 -15.73 20.05 21.27
C THR A 43 -16.56 18.76 21.18
N ARG A 44 -16.16 17.82 20.31
CA ARG A 44 -16.77 16.50 20.09
C ARG A 44 -15.93 15.31 20.58
N THR A 45 -15.07 15.53 21.57
CA THR A 45 -14.11 14.52 22.05
C THR A 45 -14.76 13.18 22.39
N GLU A 46 -15.89 13.14 23.09
CA GLU A 46 -16.63 11.90 23.38
C GLU A 46 -17.10 11.16 22.12
N SER A 47 -17.69 11.84 21.12
CA SER A 47 -18.02 11.20 19.84
C SER A 47 -16.78 10.64 19.13
N VAL A 48 -15.67 11.38 19.11
CA VAL A 48 -14.42 10.94 18.46
C VAL A 48 -13.80 9.76 19.19
N ARG A 49 -13.81 9.78 20.53
CA ARG A 49 -13.32 8.67 21.36
C ARG A 49 -14.18 7.42 21.16
N ARG A 50 -15.50 7.57 21.19
CA ARG A 50 -16.48 6.47 21.02
C ARG A 50 -16.64 6.00 19.58
N SER A 51 -16.07 6.69 18.60
CA SER A 51 -16.00 6.19 17.22
C SER A 51 -14.67 5.47 16.95
N ILE A 52 -13.54 6.17 17.11
CA ILE A 52 -12.21 5.65 16.74
C ILE A 52 -11.75 4.56 17.72
N LEU A 53 -11.91 4.78 19.02
CA LEU A 53 -11.43 3.88 20.06
C LEU A 53 -12.53 2.92 20.53
N ALA A 54 -13.59 2.73 19.74
CA ALA A 54 -14.63 1.76 20.02
C ALA A 54 -14.11 0.32 19.94
N LEU A 55 -14.86 -0.58 20.58
CA LEU A 55 -14.83 -2.01 20.33
C LEU A 55 -15.96 -2.38 19.36
N GLU A 56 -15.68 -3.30 18.44
CA GLU A 56 -16.60 -3.78 17.42
C GLU A 56 -16.50 -5.29 17.20
N ASP A 57 -17.43 -5.81 16.40
CA ASP A 57 -17.53 -7.23 16.09
C ASP A 57 -16.29 -7.76 15.33
N PRO A 58 -15.67 -8.87 15.77
CA PRO A 58 -14.46 -9.41 15.15
C PRO A 58 -14.63 -10.00 13.74
N ARG A 59 -15.85 -10.28 13.30
CA ARG A 59 -16.10 -11.04 12.06
C ARG A 59 -15.74 -10.29 10.79
N THR A 60 -15.80 -8.95 10.78
CA THR A 60 -15.30 -8.15 9.65
C THR A 60 -13.83 -8.45 9.38
N PHE A 61 -13.01 -8.55 10.43
CA PHE A 61 -11.60 -8.88 10.30
C PHE A 61 -11.32 -10.36 10.08
N ALA A 62 -12.25 -11.26 10.42
CA ALA A 62 -12.16 -12.66 10.00
C ALA A 62 -12.29 -12.80 8.48
N VAL A 63 -13.25 -12.09 7.84
CA VAL A 63 -13.38 -12.03 6.38
C VAL A 63 -12.11 -11.47 5.74
N LEU A 64 -11.64 -10.31 6.23
CA LEU A 64 -10.42 -9.69 5.73
C LEU A 64 -9.21 -10.60 5.87
N ARG A 65 -9.05 -11.32 7.00
CA ARG A 65 -7.94 -12.24 7.24
C ARG A 65 -7.90 -13.37 6.21
N ILE A 66 -9.03 -14.04 6.00
CA ILE A 66 -9.15 -15.14 5.03
C ILE A 66 -8.89 -14.61 3.62
N GLY A 67 -9.53 -13.49 3.27
CA GLY A 67 -9.39 -12.85 1.96
C GLY A 67 -7.96 -12.43 1.63
N PHE A 68 -7.28 -11.72 2.54
CA PHE A 68 -5.90 -11.29 2.35
C PHE A 68 -4.94 -12.46 2.22
N ALA A 69 -5.12 -13.53 3.02
CA ALA A 69 -4.29 -14.73 2.92
C ALA A 69 -4.38 -15.36 1.52
N ILE A 70 -5.60 -15.65 1.05
CA ILE A 70 -5.84 -16.26 -0.27
C ILE A 70 -5.30 -15.38 -1.40
N MET A 71 -5.61 -14.08 -1.35
CA MET A 71 -5.23 -13.16 -2.42
C MET A 71 -3.71 -12.90 -2.44
N THR A 72 -3.03 -12.89 -1.28
CA THR A 72 -1.57 -12.79 -1.19
C THR A 72 -0.90 -14.01 -1.82
N ILE A 73 -1.39 -15.22 -1.50
CA ILE A 73 -0.90 -16.47 -2.13
C ILE A 73 -1.07 -16.38 -3.65
N ALA A 74 -2.27 -16.05 -4.13
CA ALA A 74 -2.55 -15.94 -5.55
C ALA A 74 -1.68 -14.87 -6.25
N ASN A 75 -1.38 -13.74 -5.59
CA ASN A 75 -0.53 -12.69 -6.15
C ASN A 75 0.89 -13.17 -6.44
N PHE A 76 1.50 -13.93 -5.52
CA PHE A 76 2.88 -14.41 -5.70
C PHE A 76 2.96 -15.70 -6.49
N LEU A 77 1.93 -16.55 -6.45
CA LEU A 77 1.81 -17.71 -7.34
C LEU A 77 1.74 -17.28 -8.81
N ASN A 78 1.07 -16.15 -9.09
CA ASN A 78 1.03 -15.55 -10.42
C ASN A 78 2.42 -15.09 -10.92
N LEU A 79 3.41 -14.95 -10.03
CA LEU A 79 4.80 -14.61 -10.38
C LEU A 79 5.70 -15.85 -10.49
N ALA A 80 5.18 -17.06 -10.29
CA ALA A 80 5.99 -18.29 -10.28
C ALA A 80 6.91 -18.47 -11.50
N PRO A 81 6.47 -18.17 -12.75
CA PRO A 81 7.36 -18.26 -13.92
C PRO A 81 8.58 -17.33 -13.86
N TYR A 82 8.54 -16.30 -13.02
CA TYR A 82 9.53 -15.21 -12.96
C TYR A 82 10.35 -15.21 -11.67
N TRP A 83 10.18 -16.19 -10.77
CA TRP A 83 10.86 -16.19 -9.47
C TRP A 83 12.39 -16.20 -9.60
N ARG A 84 12.94 -17.03 -10.49
CA ARG A 84 14.38 -17.09 -10.79
C ARG A 84 14.89 -15.72 -11.25
N MET A 85 14.33 -15.21 -12.35
CA MET A 85 14.70 -13.91 -12.91
C MET A 85 14.61 -12.74 -11.92
N LEU A 86 13.59 -12.72 -11.05
CA LEU A 86 13.32 -11.58 -10.17
C LEU A 86 14.07 -11.62 -8.84
N PHE A 87 14.22 -12.80 -8.23
CA PHE A 87 14.60 -12.91 -6.82
C PHE A 87 15.87 -13.71 -6.57
N SER A 88 16.32 -14.55 -7.51
CA SER A 88 17.54 -15.34 -7.30
C SER A 88 18.83 -14.56 -7.61
N ASP A 89 19.96 -15.12 -7.20
CA ASP A 89 21.32 -14.71 -7.56
C ASP A 89 21.59 -14.89 -9.07
N GLU A 90 20.93 -15.86 -9.70
CA GLU A 90 20.94 -16.06 -11.15
C GLU A 90 20.12 -15.07 -11.96
N GLY A 91 19.31 -14.23 -11.30
CA GLY A 91 18.37 -13.35 -11.97
C GLY A 91 19.01 -12.13 -12.62
N MET A 92 18.20 -11.09 -12.81
CA MET A 92 18.69 -9.78 -13.30
C MET A 92 19.72 -9.15 -12.35
N PHE A 93 19.54 -9.36 -11.05
CA PHE A 93 20.41 -8.80 -10.03
C PHE A 93 21.08 -9.92 -9.27
N ASP A 94 22.39 -10.02 -9.34
CA ASP A 94 23.15 -10.94 -8.49
C ASP A 94 23.01 -10.55 -6.99
N LEU A 95 23.55 -11.41 -6.12
CA LEU A 95 23.47 -11.23 -4.67
C LEU A 95 24.29 -10.02 -4.19
N VAL A 96 25.46 -9.77 -4.80
CA VAL A 96 26.35 -8.65 -4.42
C VAL A 96 25.66 -7.31 -4.70
N TYR A 97 25.09 -7.15 -5.90
CA TYR A 97 24.30 -5.99 -6.27
C TYR A 97 23.07 -5.83 -5.36
N ALA A 98 22.41 -6.94 -5.01
CA ALA A 98 21.30 -6.93 -4.05
C ALA A 98 21.73 -6.31 -2.71
N GLN A 99 22.84 -6.76 -2.16
CA GLN A 99 23.38 -6.30 -0.87
C GLN A 99 23.81 -4.83 -0.94
N ASP A 100 24.51 -4.46 -2.01
CA ASP A 100 25.20 -3.17 -2.13
C ASP A 100 24.30 -2.01 -2.52
N ARG A 101 23.28 -2.28 -3.34
CA ARG A 101 22.39 -1.24 -3.88
C ARG A 101 21.01 -1.28 -3.27
N MET A 102 20.44 -2.46 -3.12
CA MET A 102 19.05 -2.60 -2.64
C MET A 102 18.98 -2.72 -1.13
N GLY A 103 19.86 -3.53 -0.54
CA GLY A 103 19.97 -3.83 0.87
C GLY A 103 20.88 -2.90 1.67
N ARG A 104 21.54 -1.92 1.04
CA ARG A 104 22.57 -1.06 1.65
C ARG A 104 22.20 -0.52 3.03
N THR A 105 20.97 -0.02 3.17
CA THR A 105 20.49 0.55 4.44
C THR A 105 20.06 -0.54 5.43
N ALA A 106 19.49 -1.64 4.94
CA ALA A 106 19.04 -2.76 5.76
C ALA A 106 20.22 -3.50 6.39
N LEU A 107 21.27 -3.75 5.61
CA LEU A 107 22.46 -4.52 5.96
C LEU A 107 23.62 -3.65 6.48
N ARG A 108 23.34 -2.43 6.95
CA ARG A 108 24.40 -1.52 7.43
C ARG A 108 25.18 -2.09 8.61
N GLY A 109 24.54 -2.91 9.45
CA GLY A 109 25.15 -3.57 10.61
C GLY A 109 25.27 -5.10 10.44
N TRP A 110 25.50 -5.56 9.21
CA TRP A 110 25.55 -6.99 8.88
C TRP A 110 26.66 -7.30 7.87
N THR A 111 27.33 -8.44 8.04
CA THR A 111 28.26 -9.07 7.07
C THR A 111 27.97 -10.56 6.94
N PRO A 112 28.37 -11.20 5.82
CA PRO A 112 28.19 -12.65 5.64
C PRO A 112 28.87 -13.50 6.72
N ASP A 113 30.07 -13.11 7.13
CA ASP A 113 30.93 -13.92 8.01
C ASP A 113 30.55 -13.79 9.49
N GLU A 114 30.23 -12.57 9.95
CA GLU A 114 29.90 -12.29 11.37
C GLU A 114 28.39 -12.23 11.64
N GLY A 115 27.55 -12.15 10.60
CA GLY A 115 26.13 -11.90 10.74
C GLY A 115 25.82 -10.48 11.23
N PHE A 116 24.86 -10.32 12.13
CA PHE A 116 24.49 -9.01 12.69
C PHE A 116 25.42 -8.62 13.83
N PHE A 117 26.04 -7.44 13.74
CA PHE A 117 27.02 -6.98 14.73
C PHE A 117 26.44 -6.77 16.14
N ASP A 118 25.15 -6.43 16.25
CA ASP A 118 24.45 -6.25 17.52
C ASP A 118 22.91 -6.30 17.35
N LEU A 119 22.17 -6.27 18.47
CA LEU A 119 20.70 -6.25 18.47
C LEU A 119 20.10 -5.02 17.75
N TRP A 120 20.83 -3.90 17.73
CA TRP A 120 20.38 -2.69 17.02
C TRP A 120 20.47 -2.88 15.51
N ALA A 121 21.43 -3.67 15.02
CA ALA A 121 21.53 -4.01 13.61
C ALA A 121 20.31 -4.81 13.13
N ILE A 122 19.79 -5.73 13.96
CA ILE A 122 18.54 -6.45 13.70
C ILE A 122 17.37 -5.47 13.61
N ALA A 123 17.25 -4.54 14.56
CA ALA A 123 16.19 -3.52 14.54
C ALA A 123 16.29 -2.63 13.29
N ASN A 124 17.51 -2.23 12.90
CA ASN A 124 17.78 -1.47 11.69
C ASN A 124 17.36 -2.25 10.43
N PHE A 125 17.69 -3.55 10.35
CA PHE A 125 17.28 -4.41 9.24
C PHE A 125 15.76 -4.50 9.13
N LEU A 126 15.07 -4.79 10.23
CA LEU A 126 13.61 -4.91 10.27
C LEU A 126 12.90 -3.59 9.90
N TRP A 127 13.53 -2.44 10.17
CA TRP A 127 12.98 -1.13 9.85
C TRP A 127 13.33 -0.62 8.45
N ASN A 128 14.44 -1.03 7.84
CA ASN A 128 14.94 -0.42 6.60
C ASN A 128 14.79 -1.34 5.39
N LYS A 129 13.55 -1.66 5.01
CA LYS A 129 13.23 -2.54 3.86
C LYS A 129 13.86 -3.94 3.99
N PRO A 130 13.47 -4.72 5.01
CA PRO A 130 14.03 -6.05 5.26
C PRO A 130 13.81 -6.99 4.07
N SER A 131 14.84 -7.78 3.74
CA SER A 131 14.74 -8.89 2.80
C SER A 131 15.76 -9.98 3.10
N LEU A 132 15.29 -11.21 3.22
CA LEU A 132 16.14 -12.40 3.32
C LEU A 132 16.87 -12.69 2.00
N PHE A 133 16.35 -12.18 0.87
CA PHE A 133 16.99 -12.30 -0.43
C PHE A 133 18.25 -11.44 -0.59
N TYR A 134 18.60 -10.64 0.42
CA TYR A 134 19.91 -10.01 0.50
C TYR A 134 20.97 -10.93 1.12
N MET A 135 20.55 -11.99 1.81
CA MET A 135 21.45 -12.95 2.46
C MET A 135 21.53 -14.24 1.66
N PHE A 136 20.40 -14.69 1.10
CA PHE A 136 20.29 -15.94 0.37
C PHE A 136 19.70 -15.71 -1.02
N GLY A 137 20.43 -16.11 -2.06
CA GLY A 137 20.05 -15.87 -3.45
C GLY A 137 19.71 -17.11 -4.27
N SER A 138 20.00 -18.34 -3.83
CA SER A 138 19.87 -19.49 -4.73
C SER A 138 18.41 -19.74 -5.20
N PRO A 139 18.18 -20.25 -6.42
CA PRO A 139 16.82 -20.57 -6.91
C PRO A 139 16.06 -21.52 -5.97
N LYS A 140 16.76 -22.50 -5.37
CA LYS A 140 16.18 -23.41 -4.37
C LYS A 140 15.68 -22.63 -3.14
N PHE A 141 16.46 -21.67 -2.65
CA PHE A 141 16.04 -20.81 -1.54
C PHE A 141 14.83 -19.94 -1.91
N VAL A 142 14.78 -19.41 -3.14
CA VAL A 142 13.61 -18.63 -3.61
C VAL A 142 12.33 -19.46 -3.57
N VAL A 143 12.36 -20.69 -4.09
CA VAL A 143 11.21 -21.60 -4.06
C VAL A 143 10.83 -21.92 -2.60
N PHE A 144 11.81 -22.26 -1.76
CA PHE A 144 11.58 -22.52 -0.33
C PHE A 144 10.91 -21.33 0.37
N HIS A 145 11.41 -20.10 0.16
CA HIS A 145 10.85 -18.88 0.75
C HIS A 145 9.41 -18.65 0.30
N MET A 146 9.09 -18.90 -0.97
CA MET A 146 7.71 -18.77 -1.48
C MET A 146 6.77 -19.81 -0.87
N LEU A 147 7.21 -21.07 -0.76
CA LEU A 147 6.42 -22.13 -0.11
C LEU A 147 6.21 -21.84 1.38
N LEU A 148 7.24 -21.34 2.07
CA LEU A 148 7.14 -20.90 3.46
C LEU A 148 6.14 -19.75 3.60
N LEU A 149 6.20 -18.74 2.73
CA LEU A 149 5.23 -17.65 2.68
C LEU A 149 3.80 -18.18 2.47
N PHE A 150 3.60 -19.16 1.59
CA PHE A 150 2.29 -19.76 1.35
C PHE A 150 1.77 -20.56 2.53
N GLY A 151 2.64 -21.35 3.17
CA GLY A 151 2.31 -22.07 4.41
C GLY A 151 1.90 -21.11 5.52
N VAL A 152 2.70 -20.06 5.76
CA VAL A 152 2.42 -19.05 6.79
C VAL A 152 1.14 -18.26 6.48
N CYS A 153 0.91 -17.87 5.22
CA CYS A 153 -0.34 -17.22 4.80
C CYS A 153 -1.55 -18.15 5.00
N THR A 154 -1.41 -19.45 4.73
CA THR A 154 -2.47 -20.45 4.95
C THR A 154 -2.79 -20.57 6.44
N LEU A 155 -1.77 -20.70 7.29
CA LEU A 155 -1.94 -20.72 8.74
C LEU A 155 -2.59 -19.42 9.25
N TYR A 156 -2.18 -18.26 8.72
CA TYR A 156 -2.83 -16.98 9.01
C TYR A 156 -4.29 -16.95 8.55
N GLY A 157 -4.60 -17.45 7.35
CA GLY A 157 -5.93 -17.58 6.78
C GLY A 157 -6.83 -18.58 7.52
N CYS A 158 -6.27 -19.59 8.18
CA CYS A 158 -6.98 -20.49 9.11
C CYS A 158 -7.07 -19.90 10.53
N GLY A 159 -6.20 -18.95 10.86
CA GLY A 159 -6.22 -18.21 12.12
C GLY A 159 -5.56 -19.01 13.21
N VAL A 160 -4.44 -19.65 12.86
CA VAL A 160 -3.53 -20.37 13.75
C VAL A 160 -2.42 -19.40 14.15
N ALA A 161 -2.27 -19.18 15.46
CA ALA A 161 -1.33 -18.21 16.02
C ALA A 161 -1.37 -16.86 15.28
N SER A 162 -2.59 -16.34 15.05
CA SER A 162 -2.89 -15.28 14.06
C SER A 162 -2.02 -14.02 14.20
N ARG A 163 -1.53 -13.72 15.40
CA ARG A 163 -0.60 -12.61 15.64
C ARG A 163 0.79 -12.92 15.06
N THR A 164 1.34 -14.07 15.42
CA THR A 164 2.66 -14.52 14.98
C THR A 164 2.66 -14.78 13.48
N THR A 165 1.71 -15.55 12.97
CA THR A 165 1.60 -15.83 11.53
C THR A 165 1.32 -14.57 10.71
N GLY A 166 0.59 -13.59 11.26
CA GLY A 166 0.39 -12.30 10.60
C GLY A 166 1.69 -11.48 10.46
N VAL A 167 2.50 -11.40 11.53
CA VAL A 167 3.81 -10.72 11.48
C VAL A 167 4.76 -11.44 10.54
N LEU A 168 4.83 -12.77 10.62
CA LEU A 168 5.68 -13.58 9.73
C LEU A 168 5.25 -13.44 8.27
N ALA A 169 3.95 -13.50 7.96
CA ALA A 169 3.43 -13.28 6.61
C ALA A 169 3.85 -11.90 6.08
N TRP A 170 3.72 -10.85 6.91
CA TRP A 170 4.12 -9.49 6.53
C TRP A 170 5.62 -9.36 6.28
N LEU A 171 6.48 -9.98 7.12
CA LEU A 171 7.93 -9.97 6.94
C LEU A 171 8.36 -10.77 5.69
N LEU A 172 7.84 -11.98 5.51
CA LEU A 172 8.14 -12.84 4.35
C LEU A 172 7.67 -12.18 3.04
N MET A 173 6.50 -11.56 3.05
CA MET A 173 6.00 -10.76 1.92
C MET A 173 6.87 -9.53 1.66
N SER A 174 7.24 -8.80 2.71
CA SER A 174 8.12 -7.62 2.58
C SER A 174 9.48 -8.00 2.01
N SER A 175 10.00 -9.18 2.35
CA SER A 175 11.24 -9.72 1.77
C SER A 175 11.19 -9.78 0.26
N VAL A 176 10.09 -10.33 -0.31
CA VAL A 176 9.89 -10.41 -1.76
C VAL A 176 9.80 -9.00 -2.37
N TYR A 177 8.99 -8.11 -1.80
CA TYR A 177 8.81 -6.76 -2.34
C TYR A 177 10.11 -5.96 -2.37
N ASN A 178 10.90 -6.04 -1.31
CA ASN A 178 12.12 -5.23 -1.17
C ASN A 178 13.25 -5.72 -2.08
N ARG A 179 13.26 -7.01 -2.46
CA ARG A 179 14.30 -7.59 -3.32
C ARG A 179 14.30 -7.04 -4.75
N ASN A 180 13.14 -6.85 -5.36
CA ASN A 180 13.08 -6.36 -6.74
C ASN A 180 11.76 -5.64 -7.02
N SER A 181 11.81 -4.35 -7.35
CA SER A 181 10.63 -3.56 -7.65
C SER A 181 10.18 -3.60 -9.11
N LEU A 182 10.86 -4.33 -10.00
CA LEU A 182 10.55 -4.32 -11.44
C LEU A 182 9.09 -4.73 -11.71
N TYR A 183 8.59 -5.75 -11.01
CA TYR A 183 7.24 -6.26 -11.17
C TYR A 183 6.15 -5.42 -10.49
N TRP A 184 6.53 -4.44 -9.63
CA TRP A 184 5.56 -3.75 -8.78
C TRP A 184 4.45 -3.06 -9.57
N GLU A 185 3.23 -3.30 -9.12
CA GLU A 185 2.00 -2.72 -9.62
C GLU A 185 1.22 -1.96 -8.54
N GLY A 186 0.09 -1.36 -8.95
CA GLY A 186 -0.86 -0.78 -8.00
C GLY A 186 -1.30 -1.82 -6.95
N THR A 187 -1.47 -3.08 -7.36
CA THR A 187 -1.82 -4.21 -6.47
C THR A 187 -0.85 -4.38 -5.31
N ASP A 188 0.45 -4.37 -5.59
CA ASP A 188 1.49 -4.61 -4.60
C ASP A 188 1.55 -3.45 -3.59
N THR A 189 1.30 -2.23 -4.06
CA THR A 189 1.15 -1.04 -3.20
C THR A 189 -0.06 -1.17 -2.28
N VAL A 190 -1.18 -1.73 -2.76
CA VAL A 190 -2.36 -2.02 -1.92
C VAL A 190 -2.02 -3.05 -0.84
N TYR A 191 -1.40 -4.18 -1.20
CA TYR A 191 -1.02 -5.18 -0.19
C TYR A 191 -0.15 -4.56 0.91
N ARG A 192 0.89 -3.83 0.54
CA ARG A 192 1.82 -3.22 1.50
C ARG A 192 1.13 -2.20 2.41
N ALA A 193 0.27 -1.35 1.85
CA ALA A 193 -0.46 -0.34 2.63
C ALA A 193 -1.40 -0.96 3.67
N PHE A 194 -2.14 -2.01 3.31
CA PHE A 194 -3.20 -2.55 4.15
C PHE A 194 -2.77 -3.71 5.07
N TRP A 195 -1.76 -4.49 4.70
CA TRP A 195 -1.25 -5.57 5.57
C TRP A 195 -0.77 -5.06 6.92
N LEU A 196 -0.17 -3.86 6.96
CA LEU A 196 0.25 -3.23 8.22
C LEU A 196 -0.92 -3.12 9.20
N PHE A 197 -2.11 -2.76 8.73
CA PHE A 197 -3.29 -2.58 9.59
C PHE A 197 -3.82 -3.91 10.13
N MET A 198 -3.66 -5.00 9.37
CA MET A 198 -4.05 -6.34 9.79
C MET A 198 -3.29 -6.80 11.04
N LEU A 199 -2.04 -6.35 11.23
CA LEU A 199 -1.23 -6.67 12.41
C LEU A 199 -1.86 -6.15 13.72
N PHE A 200 -2.63 -5.06 13.64
CA PHE A 200 -3.22 -4.41 14.81
C PHE A 200 -4.69 -4.77 15.06
N ALA A 201 -5.33 -5.51 14.15
CA ALA A 201 -6.76 -5.74 14.13
C ALA A 201 -7.29 -6.91 14.98
N LYS A 202 -6.40 -7.66 15.66
CA LYS A 202 -6.77 -8.87 16.44
C LYS A 202 -7.61 -9.87 15.62
N THR A 203 -7.13 -10.23 14.45
CA THR A 203 -7.86 -11.00 13.43
C THR A 203 -8.22 -12.45 13.82
N GLY A 204 -7.68 -12.97 14.93
CA GLY A 204 -7.96 -14.32 15.47
C GLY A 204 -9.12 -14.41 16.48
N HIS A 205 -9.99 -13.40 16.56
CA HIS A 205 -11.11 -13.36 17.52
C HIS A 205 -12.44 -13.92 16.97
N ALA A 206 -12.51 -14.25 15.67
CA ALA A 206 -13.64 -14.93 15.04
C ALA A 206 -13.18 -15.83 13.88
N TRP A 207 -13.99 -16.86 13.59
CA TRP A 207 -13.80 -17.85 12.52
C TRP A 207 -12.35 -18.30 12.33
N SER A 208 -11.67 -18.59 13.43
CA SER A 208 -10.24 -18.90 13.48
C SER A 208 -9.99 -20.06 14.44
N PHE A 209 -8.91 -20.80 14.17
CA PHE A 209 -8.46 -21.87 15.03
C PHE A 209 -8.13 -21.38 16.45
N ASP A 210 -7.51 -20.20 16.58
CA ASP A 210 -7.22 -19.55 17.87
C ASP A 210 -8.48 -19.38 18.74
N ASN A 211 -9.58 -18.88 18.14
CA ASN A 211 -10.83 -18.69 18.86
C ASN A 211 -11.50 -20.04 19.20
N TRP A 212 -11.45 -21.00 18.27
CA TRP A 212 -11.97 -22.35 18.49
C TRP A 212 -11.27 -23.05 19.65
N LEU A 213 -9.93 -23.06 19.66
CA LEU A 213 -9.13 -23.68 20.71
C LEU A 213 -9.40 -23.02 22.07
N ARG A 214 -9.47 -21.67 22.10
CA ARG A 214 -9.85 -20.91 23.29
C ARG A 214 -11.22 -21.33 23.81
N CYS A 215 -12.23 -21.39 22.94
CA CYS A 215 -13.60 -21.74 23.34
C CYS A 215 -13.68 -23.18 23.83
N ARG A 216 -12.96 -24.11 23.20
CA ARG A 216 -12.87 -25.51 23.65
C ARG A 216 -12.30 -25.62 25.07
N GLN A 217 -11.20 -24.91 25.35
CA GLN A 217 -10.58 -24.88 26.68
C GLN A 217 -11.49 -24.23 27.74
N LEU A 218 -12.15 -23.11 27.39
CA LEU A 218 -13.08 -22.43 28.31
C LEU A 218 -14.31 -23.28 28.61
N ARG A 219 -14.85 -23.98 27.60
CA ARG A 219 -15.98 -24.90 27.78
C ARG A 219 -15.63 -26.04 28.72
N ALA A 220 -14.45 -26.65 28.55
CA ALA A 220 -13.97 -27.69 29.46
C ALA A 220 -13.83 -27.22 30.92
N ARG A 221 -13.64 -25.92 31.15
CA ARG A 221 -13.55 -25.31 32.48
C ARG A 221 -14.88 -24.72 32.99
N GLY A 222 -15.97 -24.86 32.25
CA GLY A 222 -17.27 -24.23 32.60
C GLY A 222 -17.26 -22.69 32.54
N GLN A 223 -16.26 -22.08 31.90
CA GLN A 223 -16.04 -20.64 31.86
C GLN A 223 -16.50 -19.98 30.56
N LEU A 224 -16.99 -20.74 29.58
CA LEU A 224 -17.49 -20.21 28.31
C LEU A 224 -18.96 -19.81 28.47
N GLU A 225 -19.34 -18.65 27.93
CA GLU A 225 -20.75 -18.26 27.86
C GLU A 225 -21.59 -19.32 27.16
N ASP A 226 -22.80 -19.54 27.69
CA ASP A 226 -23.83 -20.35 27.08
C ASP A 226 -24.85 -19.41 26.42
N PRO A 227 -24.94 -19.38 25.08
CA PRO A 227 -25.87 -18.51 24.36
C PRO A 227 -27.36 -18.75 24.68
N GLU A 228 -27.70 -19.94 25.17
CA GLU A 228 -29.06 -20.35 25.47
C GLU A 228 -29.45 -20.10 26.93
N ALA A 229 -28.45 -19.87 27.81
CA ALA A 229 -28.67 -19.60 29.22
C ALA A 229 -29.07 -18.14 29.50
N ALA A 230 -29.69 -17.89 30.65
CA ALA A 230 -30.08 -16.53 31.04
C ALA A 230 -28.85 -15.63 31.23
N PRO A 231 -28.98 -14.28 31.08
CA PRO A 231 -27.85 -13.36 31.24
C PRO A 231 -27.15 -13.48 32.60
N GLU A 232 -27.89 -13.84 33.65
CA GLU A 232 -27.36 -14.04 35.01
C GLU A 232 -26.44 -15.26 35.10
N ASP A 233 -26.79 -16.35 34.42
CA ASP A 233 -26.00 -17.60 34.36
C ASP A 233 -24.70 -17.42 33.56
N ASN A 234 -24.62 -16.35 32.77
CA ASN A 234 -23.44 -15.97 32.01
C ASN A 234 -22.53 -14.97 32.76
N ARG A 235 -22.88 -14.60 33.99
CA ARG A 235 -22.09 -13.67 34.79
C ARG A 235 -20.71 -14.25 35.12
N GLY A 236 -19.66 -13.51 34.80
CA GLY A 236 -18.27 -13.95 35.00
C GLY A 236 -17.73 -14.92 33.94
N LYS A 237 -18.59 -15.45 33.06
CA LYS A 237 -18.17 -16.28 31.92
C LYS A 237 -17.57 -15.42 30.80
N GLN A 238 -16.77 -16.06 29.97
CA GLN A 238 -16.04 -15.45 28.87
C GLN A 238 -16.81 -15.62 27.55
N PRO A 239 -16.85 -14.58 26.70
CA PRO A 239 -17.64 -14.66 25.49
C PRO A 239 -16.99 -15.51 24.40
N ILE A 240 -17.82 -16.10 23.53
CA ILE A 240 -17.42 -16.86 22.34
C ILE A 240 -16.72 -15.93 21.35
N TYR A 241 -17.31 -14.76 21.06
CA TYR A 241 -16.70 -13.75 20.20
C TYR A 241 -16.45 -12.47 20.99
N ARG A 242 -15.19 -12.25 21.37
CA ARG A 242 -14.72 -11.04 22.05
C ARG A 242 -14.65 -9.87 21.06
N LEU A 243 -15.17 -8.72 21.46
CA LEU A 243 -15.04 -7.51 20.65
C LEU A 243 -13.56 -7.11 20.46
N ILE A 244 -13.28 -6.43 19.35
CA ILE A 244 -11.95 -5.99 18.94
C ILE A 244 -11.90 -4.48 18.69
N PRO A 245 -10.73 -3.83 18.75
CA PRO A 245 -10.60 -2.39 18.51
C PRO A 245 -11.01 -2.00 17.09
N ALA A 246 -11.78 -0.91 16.96
CA ALA A 246 -12.30 -0.42 15.68
C ALA A 246 -11.31 0.46 14.88
N TRP A 247 -10.33 1.08 15.54
CA TRP A 247 -9.39 2.01 14.88
C TRP A 247 -8.64 1.43 13.66
N PRO A 248 -8.25 0.14 13.59
CA PRO A 248 -7.63 -0.42 12.39
C PRO A 248 -8.62 -0.44 11.21
N ARG A 249 -9.92 -0.65 11.47
CA ARG A 249 -10.94 -0.60 10.42
C ARG A 249 -11.08 0.81 9.87
N TYR A 250 -11.05 1.83 10.73
CA TYR A 250 -11.04 3.22 10.26
C TYR A 250 -9.80 3.57 9.43
N LEU A 251 -8.62 3.01 9.75
CA LEU A 251 -7.45 3.14 8.88
C LEU A 251 -7.69 2.50 7.52
N PHE A 252 -8.32 1.33 7.45
CA PHE A 252 -8.76 0.74 6.18
C PHE A 252 -9.66 1.70 5.38
N LEU A 253 -10.68 2.27 6.01
CA LEU A 253 -11.61 3.18 5.31
C LEU A 253 -10.89 4.44 4.81
N LEU A 254 -10.06 5.05 5.66
CA LEU A 254 -9.32 6.27 5.33
C LEU A 254 -8.26 6.02 4.26
N GLN A 255 -7.54 4.90 4.32
CA GLN A 255 -6.54 4.53 3.33
C GLN A 255 -7.19 4.27 1.97
N LEU A 256 -8.37 3.65 1.93
CA LEU A 256 -9.11 3.45 0.68
C LEU A 256 -9.63 4.78 0.10
N ALA A 257 -10.15 5.65 0.97
CA ALA A 257 -10.58 6.99 0.56
C ALA A 257 -9.40 7.84 0.05
N ALA A 258 -8.24 7.77 0.70
CA ALA A 258 -7.02 8.45 0.28
C ALA A 258 -6.52 7.91 -1.07
N LEU A 259 -6.53 6.59 -1.27
CA LEU A 259 -6.15 5.95 -2.52
C LEU A 259 -7.02 6.41 -3.69
N TYR A 260 -8.35 6.30 -3.57
CA TYR A 260 -9.25 6.69 -4.66
C TYR A 260 -9.22 8.17 -4.92
N CYS A 261 -9.22 8.99 -3.86
CA CYS A 261 -9.10 10.43 -4.00
C CYS A 261 -7.81 10.75 -4.75
N ALA A 262 -6.65 10.30 -4.27
CA ALA A 262 -5.37 10.53 -4.94
C ALA A 262 -5.38 10.10 -6.42
N THR A 263 -5.96 8.93 -6.73
CA THR A 263 -6.08 8.42 -8.11
C THR A 263 -6.95 9.33 -8.98
N GLY A 264 -8.13 9.70 -8.51
CA GLY A 264 -9.03 10.60 -9.24
C GLY A 264 -8.39 11.97 -9.42
N THR A 265 -7.61 12.42 -8.43
CA THR A 265 -7.08 13.77 -8.40
C THR A 265 -6.02 14.07 -9.44
N VAL A 266 -5.34 13.05 -9.94
CA VAL A 266 -4.28 13.21 -10.94
C VAL A 266 -4.78 13.05 -12.38
N LYS A 267 -6.06 12.77 -12.59
CA LYS A 267 -6.68 12.50 -13.91
C LYS A 267 -7.16 13.77 -14.62
N THR A 268 -6.24 14.72 -14.79
CA THR A 268 -6.58 16.08 -15.22
C THR A 268 -6.32 16.38 -16.69
N GLY A 269 -5.90 15.38 -17.47
CA GLY A 269 -5.62 15.55 -18.89
C GLY A 269 -6.86 15.67 -19.78
N ASP A 270 -6.65 16.16 -21.00
CA ASP A 270 -7.67 16.40 -22.03
C ASP A 270 -8.43 15.14 -22.46
N VAL A 271 -7.78 13.97 -22.41
CA VAL A 271 -8.42 12.69 -22.75
C VAL A 271 -9.46 12.30 -21.68
N TRP A 272 -9.24 12.63 -20.41
CA TRP A 272 -10.24 12.46 -19.35
C TRP A 272 -11.39 13.45 -19.51
N ALA A 273 -11.08 14.71 -19.82
CA ALA A 273 -12.09 15.74 -20.06
C ALA A 273 -13.02 15.36 -21.24
N LYS A 274 -12.46 14.86 -22.35
CA LYS A 274 -13.24 14.41 -23.52
C LYS A 274 -14.04 13.12 -23.28
N GLY A 275 -13.70 12.35 -22.24
CA GLY A 275 -14.34 11.07 -21.94
C GLY A 275 -13.71 9.87 -22.65
N ASP A 276 -12.58 10.04 -23.34
CA ASP A 276 -12.00 8.97 -24.18
C ASP A 276 -11.05 8.03 -23.37
N SER A 277 -10.85 8.27 -22.08
CA SER A 277 -9.82 7.57 -21.29
C SER A 277 -10.10 6.10 -21.04
N LEU A 278 -11.35 5.71 -20.75
CA LEU A 278 -11.70 4.31 -20.59
C LEU A 278 -11.49 3.52 -21.89
N TYR A 279 -11.77 4.13 -23.05
CA TYR A 279 -11.50 3.52 -24.34
C TYR A 279 -10.01 3.19 -24.50
N TYR A 280 -9.12 4.17 -24.26
CA TYR A 280 -7.68 3.91 -24.35
C TYR A 280 -7.19 2.93 -23.27
N ALA A 281 -7.80 2.97 -22.07
CA ALA A 281 -7.50 2.02 -21.00
C ALA A 281 -7.78 0.56 -21.41
N LEU A 282 -8.93 0.34 -22.05
CA LEU A 282 -9.39 -0.97 -22.54
C LEU A 282 -8.63 -1.44 -23.77
N ASN A 283 -8.21 -0.54 -24.64
CA ASN A 283 -7.53 -0.86 -25.90
C ASN A 283 -6.00 -0.90 -25.78
N MET A 284 -5.49 -0.93 -24.55
CA MET A 284 -4.09 -1.31 -24.32
C MET A 284 -3.95 -2.84 -24.39
N ASP A 285 -3.06 -3.31 -25.25
CA ASP A 285 -2.82 -4.73 -25.52
C ASP A 285 -2.32 -5.51 -24.29
N HIS A 286 -1.71 -4.80 -23.36
CA HIS A 286 -1.29 -5.36 -22.08
C HIS A 286 -2.46 -5.63 -21.13
N PHE A 287 -3.66 -5.08 -21.39
CA PHE A 287 -4.76 -5.07 -20.44
C PHE A 287 -6.08 -5.67 -20.91
N TYR A 288 -6.39 -5.83 -22.20
CA TYR A 288 -7.65 -6.52 -22.53
C TYR A 288 -7.54 -8.03 -22.37
N ARG A 289 -8.63 -8.65 -21.92
CA ARG A 289 -8.72 -10.11 -21.71
C ARG A 289 -9.16 -10.87 -22.97
N PHE A 290 -10.06 -10.27 -23.74
CA PHE A 290 -10.64 -10.87 -24.94
C PHE A 290 -10.45 -9.90 -26.11
N GLU A 291 -9.48 -10.17 -26.99
CA GLU A 291 -9.09 -9.27 -28.08
C GLU A 291 -10.28 -8.89 -28.98
N GLY A 292 -10.84 -9.85 -29.73
CA GLY A 292 -11.93 -9.59 -30.67
C GLY A 292 -13.17 -8.99 -30.02
N ILE A 293 -13.56 -9.47 -28.82
CA ILE A 293 -14.70 -8.93 -28.07
C ILE A 293 -14.43 -7.49 -27.64
N THR A 294 -13.24 -7.18 -27.13
CA THR A 294 -12.89 -5.82 -26.70
C THR A 294 -12.92 -4.86 -27.88
N GLN A 295 -12.43 -5.28 -29.04
CA GLN A 295 -12.47 -4.46 -30.26
C GLN A 295 -13.88 -4.25 -30.79
N ALA A 296 -14.70 -5.31 -30.80
CA ALA A 296 -16.12 -5.22 -31.18
C ALA A 296 -16.90 -4.28 -30.24
N VAL A 297 -16.80 -4.49 -28.93
CA VAL A 297 -17.45 -3.65 -27.91
C VAL A 297 -16.96 -2.21 -28.02
N SER A 298 -15.66 -1.99 -28.20
CA SER A 298 -15.10 -0.64 -28.38
C SER A 298 -15.68 0.04 -29.63
N SER A 299 -15.79 -0.66 -30.75
CA SER A 299 -16.36 -0.09 -31.99
C SER A 299 -17.82 0.38 -31.83
N VAL A 300 -18.58 -0.24 -30.93
CA VAL A 300 -20.00 0.10 -30.65
C VAL A 300 -20.12 1.18 -29.58
N PHE A 301 -19.29 1.10 -28.53
CA PHE A 301 -19.48 1.84 -27.28
C PHE A 301 -18.45 2.94 -26.97
N ALA A 302 -17.42 3.10 -27.81
CA ALA A 302 -16.29 4.01 -27.55
C ALA A 302 -16.71 5.48 -27.41
N THR A 303 -17.65 5.95 -28.23
CA THR A 303 -18.02 7.37 -28.32
C THR A 303 -19.22 7.78 -27.46
N ASN A 304 -19.81 6.83 -26.73
CA ASN A 304 -21.03 6.98 -25.95
C ASN A 304 -20.87 6.37 -24.54
N LEU A 305 -21.08 5.06 -24.36
CA LEU A 305 -21.07 4.44 -23.03
C LEU A 305 -19.70 4.54 -22.35
N PHE A 306 -18.60 4.36 -23.09
CA PHE A 306 -17.27 4.51 -22.53
C PHE A 306 -16.94 5.96 -22.14
N ARG A 307 -17.52 6.96 -22.83
CA ARG A 307 -17.41 8.36 -22.43
C ARG A 307 -18.09 8.65 -21.11
N VAL A 308 -19.33 8.21 -20.97
CA VAL A 308 -20.08 8.33 -19.71
C VAL A 308 -19.32 7.63 -18.59
N ASN A 309 -18.88 6.38 -18.80
CA ASN A 309 -18.15 5.63 -17.79
C ASN A 309 -16.80 6.26 -17.42
N THR A 310 -16.12 6.93 -18.36
CA THR A 310 -14.89 7.71 -18.08
C THR A 310 -15.17 8.82 -17.08
N TRP A 311 -16.21 9.63 -17.33
CA TRP A 311 -16.57 10.71 -16.42
C TRP A 311 -17.08 10.19 -15.07
N VAL A 312 -17.91 9.15 -15.08
CA VAL A 312 -18.39 8.54 -13.82
C VAL A 312 -17.21 8.01 -13.02
N THR A 313 -16.28 7.29 -13.63
CA THR A 313 -15.08 6.77 -12.93
C THR A 313 -14.27 7.92 -12.33
N HIS A 314 -13.99 8.98 -13.10
CA HIS A 314 -13.21 10.12 -12.63
C HIS A 314 -13.87 10.81 -11.42
N TRP A 315 -15.15 11.19 -11.54
CA TRP A 315 -15.87 11.84 -10.45
C TRP A 315 -16.11 10.90 -9.27
N TRP A 316 -16.31 9.61 -9.51
CA TRP A 316 -16.48 8.61 -8.46
C TRP A 316 -15.20 8.47 -7.63
N GLU A 317 -14.03 8.35 -8.27
CA GLU A 317 -12.74 8.27 -7.57
C GLU A 317 -12.47 9.54 -6.78
N MET A 318 -12.64 10.71 -7.40
CA MET A 318 -12.45 11.99 -6.74
C MET A 318 -13.35 12.09 -5.51
N CYS A 319 -14.65 11.86 -5.65
CA CYS A 319 -15.64 12.09 -4.60
C CYS A 319 -15.82 10.91 -3.62
N PHE A 320 -15.10 9.80 -3.80
CA PHE A 320 -15.18 8.63 -2.90
C PHE A 320 -15.04 8.97 -1.40
N PRO A 321 -14.22 9.95 -0.96
CA PRO A 321 -14.15 10.34 0.45
C PRO A 321 -15.47 10.85 1.05
N LEU A 322 -16.47 11.23 0.25
CA LEU A 322 -17.82 11.55 0.75
C LEU A 322 -18.46 10.36 1.47
N LEU A 323 -18.05 9.13 1.14
CA LEU A 323 -18.45 7.92 1.85
C LEU A 323 -18.02 7.99 3.33
N ILE A 324 -16.82 8.49 3.62
CA ILE A 324 -16.32 8.68 5.00
C ILE A 324 -17.18 9.68 5.75
N VAL A 325 -17.59 10.77 5.10
CA VAL A 325 -18.54 11.73 5.68
C VAL A 325 -19.86 11.04 6.03
N GLY A 326 -20.37 10.16 5.17
CA GLY A 326 -21.55 9.36 5.47
C GLY A 326 -21.40 8.41 6.65
N GLU A 327 -20.23 7.82 6.87
CA GLU A 327 -19.95 6.99 8.06
C GLU A 327 -19.88 7.84 9.34
N VAL A 328 -19.32 9.06 9.28
CA VAL A 328 -19.36 9.99 10.42
C VAL A 328 -20.81 10.41 10.73
N LEU A 329 -21.60 10.75 9.71
CA LEU A 329 -23.01 11.12 9.87
C LEU A 329 -23.85 9.93 10.35
N ARG A 330 -23.54 8.71 9.91
CA ARG A 330 -24.15 7.47 10.42
C ARG A 330 -23.95 7.35 11.93
N PHE A 331 -22.71 7.52 12.40
CA PHE A 331 -22.41 7.45 13.82
C PHE A 331 -23.22 8.47 14.62
N GLY A 332 -23.30 9.72 14.14
CA GLY A 332 -24.12 10.75 14.76
C GLY A 332 -25.62 10.42 14.78
N LEU A 333 -26.17 9.94 13.66
CA LEU A 333 -27.60 9.59 13.55
C LEU A 333 -28.01 8.44 14.47
N ILE A 334 -27.15 7.42 14.64
CA ILE A 334 -27.42 6.27 15.52
C ILE A 334 -27.47 6.71 16.99
N HIS A 335 -26.55 7.60 17.40
CA HIS A 335 -26.39 7.97 18.81
C HIS A 335 -27.04 9.30 19.19
N ARG A 336 -27.76 9.97 18.28
CA ARG A 336 -28.27 11.34 18.49
C ARG A 336 -29.18 11.51 19.71
N HIS A 337 -29.80 10.42 20.16
CA HIS A 337 -30.70 10.40 21.30
C HIS A 337 -29.99 10.11 22.63
N GLU A 338 -28.75 9.64 22.58
CA GLU A 338 -27.98 9.26 23.76
C GLU A 338 -27.61 10.47 24.63
N PRO A 339 -27.60 10.34 25.98
CA PRO A 339 -27.27 11.44 26.89
C PRO A 339 -25.91 12.07 26.61
N TRP A 340 -24.86 11.24 26.45
CA TRP A 340 -23.50 11.70 26.18
C TRP A 340 -23.38 12.44 24.84
N TYR A 341 -24.14 12.05 23.83
CA TYR A 341 -24.13 12.72 22.54
C TYR A 341 -24.82 14.08 22.65
N ARG A 342 -26.01 14.13 23.27
CA ARG A 342 -26.74 15.37 23.50
C ARG A 342 -25.96 16.38 24.34
N ALA A 343 -25.15 15.93 25.28
CA ALA A 343 -24.28 16.79 26.11
C ALA A 343 -23.27 17.60 25.28
N GLN A 344 -22.83 17.11 24.12
CA GLN A 344 -21.90 17.82 23.23
C GLN A 344 -22.58 18.76 22.23
N HIS A 345 -23.91 18.68 22.15
CA HIS A 345 -24.75 19.42 21.23
C HIS A 345 -25.58 20.50 21.95
N ARG A 346 -25.12 20.96 23.13
CA ARG A 346 -25.74 22.02 23.93
C ARG A 346 -24.66 22.95 24.50
N GLY A 347 -25.06 24.16 24.92
CA GLY A 347 -24.18 25.13 25.58
C GLY A 347 -22.97 25.55 24.75
N TRP A 348 -21.84 25.81 25.42
CA TRP A 348 -20.62 26.32 24.80
C TRP A 348 -20.00 25.38 23.76
N ARG A 349 -20.07 24.04 23.97
CA ARG A 349 -19.50 23.05 23.04
C ARG A 349 -20.18 23.10 21.67
N LEU A 350 -21.49 23.35 21.64
CA LEU A 350 -22.24 23.50 20.39
C LEU A 350 -21.75 24.73 19.61
N TRP A 351 -21.73 25.89 20.26
CA TRP A 351 -21.43 27.16 19.60
C TRP A 351 -19.95 27.29 19.24
N LEU A 352 -19.04 26.88 20.13
CA LEU A 352 -17.61 26.85 19.81
C LEU A 352 -17.32 25.87 18.65
N GLY A 353 -17.95 24.70 18.65
CA GLY A 353 -17.79 23.73 17.57
C GLY A 353 -18.31 24.25 16.23
N ARG A 354 -19.44 24.98 16.23
CA ARG A 354 -19.98 25.64 15.02
C ARG A 354 -19.07 26.75 14.54
N LEU A 355 -18.60 27.62 15.44
CA LEU A 355 -17.66 28.69 15.12
C LEU A 355 -16.38 28.13 14.51
N ALA A 356 -15.80 27.09 15.12
CA ALA A 356 -14.61 26.42 14.61
C ALA A 356 -14.81 25.86 13.19
N LEU A 357 -15.98 25.28 12.89
CA LEU A 357 -16.30 24.84 11.52
C LEU A 357 -16.45 25.99 10.53
N VAL A 358 -17.09 27.09 10.93
CA VAL A 358 -17.23 28.29 10.08
C VAL A 358 -15.86 28.89 9.78
N VAL A 359 -14.99 29.00 10.79
CA VAL A 359 -13.60 29.44 10.63
C VAL A 359 -12.83 28.50 9.71
N ALA A 360 -12.89 27.18 9.93
CA ALA A 360 -12.23 26.21 9.07
C ALA A 360 -12.72 26.30 7.61
N TYR A 361 -14.02 26.50 7.42
CA TYR A 361 -14.64 26.68 6.11
C TYR A 361 -14.16 27.96 5.40
N ALA A 362 -14.15 29.09 6.13
CA ALA A 362 -13.71 30.39 5.60
C ALA A 362 -12.21 30.40 5.27
N VAL A 363 -11.37 29.86 6.17
CA VAL A 363 -9.92 29.72 5.94
C VAL A 363 -9.67 28.82 4.74
N LEU A 364 -10.36 27.69 4.61
CA LEU A 364 -10.22 26.81 3.46
C LEU A 364 -10.57 27.52 2.14
N TYR A 365 -11.69 28.23 2.10
CA TYR A 365 -12.07 29.03 0.93
C TYR A 365 -11.00 30.06 0.59
N ARG A 366 -10.50 30.79 1.61
CA ARG A 366 -9.46 31.80 1.44
C ARG A 366 -8.16 31.20 0.89
N THR A 367 -7.69 30.09 1.44
CA THR A 367 -6.50 29.39 0.93
C THR A 367 -6.67 29.03 -0.54
N LEU A 368 -7.82 28.45 -0.92
CA LEU A 368 -8.09 28.04 -2.30
C LEU A 368 -8.14 29.22 -3.27
N TYR A 369 -8.76 30.32 -2.84
CA TYR A 369 -8.86 31.53 -3.63
C TYR A 369 -7.48 32.13 -3.90
N GLU A 370 -6.65 32.26 -2.87
CA GLU A 370 -5.34 32.91 -3.00
C GLU A 370 -4.33 32.09 -3.79
N ILE A 371 -4.31 30.76 -3.65
CA ILE A 371 -3.33 29.92 -4.36
C ILE A 371 -3.70 29.68 -5.83
N LEU A 372 -4.97 29.86 -6.21
CA LEU A 372 -5.47 29.47 -7.53
C LEU A 372 -4.62 30.05 -8.69
N PRO A 373 -4.20 31.34 -8.68
CA PRO A 373 -3.32 31.88 -9.72
C PRO A 373 -2.00 31.14 -9.87
N TYR A 374 -1.45 30.59 -8.78
CA TYR A 374 -0.18 29.87 -8.76
C TYR A 374 -0.30 28.38 -9.10
N CYS A 375 -1.53 27.91 -9.33
CA CYS A 375 -1.81 26.51 -9.54
C CYS A 375 -2.53 26.25 -10.87
N VAL A 376 -2.63 27.26 -11.74
CA VAL A 376 -3.01 27.10 -13.15
C VAL A 376 -1.77 26.96 -14.02
N LYS A 377 -1.90 26.18 -15.11
CA LYS A 377 -0.80 25.98 -16.06
C LYS A 377 -0.39 27.30 -16.72
N MET A 378 0.89 27.47 -16.99
CA MET A 378 1.41 28.50 -17.89
C MET A 378 1.02 28.18 -19.34
N VAL A 379 0.60 29.19 -20.09
CA VAL A 379 0.40 29.19 -21.55
C VAL A 379 1.45 30.14 -22.13
N GLY A 380 2.56 29.57 -22.63
CA GLY A 380 3.77 30.35 -22.88
C GLY A 380 4.32 30.92 -21.57
N ASP A 381 4.52 32.23 -21.52
CA ASP A 381 5.01 32.96 -20.34
C ASP A 381 3.89 33.59 -19.49
N THR A 382 2.62 33.36 -19.85
CA THR A 382 1.48 33.90 -19.10
C THR A 382 0.70 32.80 -18.37
N PRO A 383 0.24 33.02 -17.12
CA PRO A 383 -0.66 32.08 -16.46
C PRO A 383 -1.99 31.99 -17.20
N LYS A 384 -2.57 30.79 -17.31
CA LYS A 384 -3.92 30.62 -17.87
C LYS A 384 -4.96 31.41 -17.08
N ASP A 385 -5.95 31.98 -17.77
CA ASP A 385 -7.07 32.68 -17.13
C ASP A 385 -7.75 31.85 -16.02
N THR A 386 -7.84 32.45 -14.83
CA THR A 386 -8.41 31.84 -13.64
C THR A 386 -9.90 32.16 -13.46
N THR A 387 -10.48 33.03 -14.26
CA THR A 387 -11.86 33.53 -14.10
C THR A 387 -12.90 32.40 -14.04
N ALA A 388 -12.81 31.42 -14.94
CA ALA A 388 -13.70 30.27 -14.95
C ALA A 388 -13.54 29.38 -13.70
N HIS A 389 -12.31 29.24 -13.21
CA HIS A 389 -11.98 28.46 -12.01
C HIS A 389 -12.47 29.17 -10.73
N LEU A 390 -12.26 30.48 -10.64
CA LEU A 390 -12.79 31.33 -9.56
C LEU A 390 -14.32 31.27 -9.50
N ARG A 391 -15.00 31.39 -10.65
CA ARG A 391 -16.46 31.27 -10.71
C ARG A 391 -16.94 29.94 -10.15
N ARG A 392 -16.30 28.82 -10.51
CA ARG A 392 -16.61 27.49 -9.96
C ARG A 392 -16.37 27.42 -8.46
N LEU A 393 -15.26 28.01 -7.98
CA LEU A 393 -14.94 28.08 -6.55
C LEU A 393 -16.02 28.87 -5.78
N HIS A 394 -16.43 30.03 -6.28
CA HIS A 394 -17.51 30.85 -5.68
C HIS A 394 -18.86 30.12 -5.69
N ILE A 395 -19.23 29.45 -6.78
CA ILE A 395 -20.48 28.66 -6.84
C ILE A 395 -20.43 27.51 -5.83
N LEU A 396 -19.30 26.83 -5.72
CA LEU A 396 -19.14 25.70 -4.81
C LEU A 396 -19.26 26.13 -3.35
N PHE A 397 -18.51 27.16 -2.93
CA PHE A 397 -18.53 27.64 -1.55
C PHE A 397 -19.76 28.52 -1.29
N GLY A 398 -20.02 29.56 -2.06
CA GLY A 398 -21.16 30.45 -1.84
C GLY A 398 -22.53 29.80 -2.04
N GLY A 399 -22.66 28.79 -2.92
CA GLY A 399 -23.93 28.18 -3.29
C GLY A 399 -24.09 26.73 -2.86
N VAL A 400 -23.32 25.82 -3.48
CA VAL A 400 -23.57 24.37 -3.40
C VAL A 400 -23.41 23.83 -1.98
N LEU A 401 -22.30 24.11 -1.30
CA LEU A 401 -22.03 23.56 0.03
C LEU A 401 -23.03 24.07 1.10
N PRO A 402 -23.35 25.39 1.18
CA PRO A 402 -24.40 25.90 2.06
C PRO A 402 -25.77 25.31 1.75
N ALA A 403 -26.15 25.22 0.47
CA ALA A 403 -27.42 24.62 0.07
C ALA A 403 -27.53 23.16 0.53
N LEU A 404 -26.47 22.35 0.34
CA LEU A 404 -26.42 20.98 0.85
C LEU A 404 -26.57 20.91 2.38
N MET A 405 -25.96 21.85 3.11
CA MET A 405 -26.09 21.93 4.57
C MET A 405 -27.51 22.30 5.00
N VAL A 406 -28.14 23.28 4.35
CA VAL A 406 -29.53 23.68 4.60
C VAL A 406 -30.47 22.50 4.31
N VAL A 407 -30.31 21.84 3.17
CA VAL A 407 -31.09 20.65 2.79
C VAL A 407 -30.91 19.54 3.82
N TRP A 408 -29.69 19.28 4.31
CA TRP A 408 -29.44 18.28 5.33
C TRP A 408 -30.22 18.54 6.62
N PHE A 409 -30.23 19.78 7.12
CA PHE A 409 -30.98 20.13 8.33
C PHE A 409 -32.49 20.17 8.09
N ALA A 410 -32.93 20.71 6.96
CA ALA A 410 -34.34 20.74 6.55
C ALA A 410 -34.93 19.33 6.48
N LEU A 411 -34.23 18.38 5.84
CA LEU A 411 -34.64 16.96 5.78
C LEU A 411 -34.65 16.25 7.14
N GLY A 412 -33.93 16.78 8.13
CA GLY A 412 -34.00 16.29 9.51
C GLY A 412 -35.25 16.75 10.24
N ARG A 413 -35.81 17.90 9.86
CA ARG A 413 -37.00 18.51 10.46
C ARG A 413 -38.28 18.17 9.71
N TRP A 414 -38.19 18.10 8.38
CA TRP A 414 -39.29 17.94 7.42
C TRP A 414 -38.90 16.89 6.37
N PRO A 415 -39.09 15.59 6.66
CA PRO A 415 -38.83 14.53 5.68
C PRO A 415 -39.84 14.60 4.53
N ILE A 416 -39.35 14.55 3.30
CA ILE A 416 -40.17 14.62 2.09
C ILE A 416 -40.66 13.21 1.76
N ARG A 417 -41.98 13.03 1.60
CA ARG A 417 -42.56 11.74 1.16
C ARG A 417 -42.77 11.79 -0.35
N LEU A 418 -42.06 10.95 -1.10
CA LEU A 418 -42.21 10.85 -2.55
C LEU A 418 -43.35 9.90 -2.94
N ILE A 419 -43.39 8.72 -2.31
CA ILE A 419 -44.39 7.69 -2.59
C ILE A 419 -45.01 7.23 -1.28
N ARG A 420 -46.34 7.32 -1.19
CA ARG A 420 -47.12 6.76 -0.08
C ARG A 420 -47.25 5.25 -0.30
N GLY A 421 -46.28 4.50 0.25
CA GLY A 421 -46.23 3.04 0.11
C GLY A 421 -47.33 2.33 0.89
N GLY A 422 -47.56 1.06 0.57
CA GLY A 422 -48.49 0.19 1.31
C GLY A 422 -49.91 0.07 0.73
N ARG A 423 -50.24 0.71 -0.40
CA ARG A 423 -51.49 0.38 -1.11
C ARG A 423 -51.38 -1.00 -1.75
N SER A 424 -52.32 -1.89 -1.40
CA SER A 424 -52.47 -3.21 -2.01
C SER A 424 -52.95 -3.05 -3.46
N LEU A 425 -52.09 -3.33 -4.44
CA LEU A 425 -52.42 -3.33 -5.89
C LEU A 425 -53.19 -4.61 -6.29
N GLY A 426 -54.14 -5.05 -5.47
CA GLY A 426 -54.97 -6.24 -5.71
C GLY A 426 -54.33 -7.58 -5.28
N LYS A 427 -54.88 -8.70 -5.80
CA LYS A 427 -54.56 -10.09 -5.40
C LYS A 427 -53.07 -10.44 -5.49
N LEU A 428 -52.34 -9.85 -6.44
CA LEU A 428 -50.91 -10.10 -6.68
C LEU A 428 -50.04 -9.70 -5.48
N THR A 429 -50.25 -8.50 -4.93
CA THR A 429 -49.51 -7.97 -3.77
C THR A 429 -49.97 -8.53 -2.41
N ARG A 430 -51.07 -9.30 -2.39
CA ARG A 430 -51.49 -10.14 -1.25
C ARG A 430 -50.71 -11.45 -1.22
N ARG A 431 -50.56 -12.10 -2.38
CA ARG A 431 -49.80 -13.34 -2.50
C ARG A 431 -48.30 -13.09 -2.35
N TRP A 432 -47.80 -11.98 -2.89
CA TRP A 432 -46.36 -11.65 -2.96
C TRP A 432 -46.11 -10.28 -2.30
N PRO A 433 -45.99 -10.22 -0.96
CA PRO A 433 -45.89 -8.95 -0.22
C PRO A 433 -44.69 -8.08 -0.61
N TRP A 434 -43.63 -8.68 -1.17
CA TRP A 434 -42.44 -7.98 -1.66
C TRP A 434 -42.67 -7.17 -2.93
N LEU A 435 -43.79 -7.39 -3.67
CA LEU A 435 -44.21 -6.56 -4.81
C LEU A 435 -44.92 -5.27 -4.38
N ARG A 436 -45.22 -5.09 -3.09
CA ARG A 436 -45.79 -3.82 -2.59
C ARG A 436 -44.75 -2.72 -2.74
N ILE A 437 -45.13 -1.61 -3.38
CA ILE A 437 -44.26 -0.45 -3.49
C ILE A 437 -43.97 0.07 -2.08
N PRO A 438 -42.70 0.07 -1.62
CA PRO A 438 -42.35 0.55 -0.30
C PRO A 438 -42.57 2.06 -0.21
N GLU A 439 -42.82 2.56 1.00
CA GLU A 439 -42.90 4.01 1.21
C GLU A 439 -41.53 4.63 0.95
N ILE A 440 -41.46 5.55 -0.03
CA ILE A 440 -40.20 6.23 -0.38
C ILE A 440 -40.21 7.60 0.29
N ARG A 441 -39.36 7.75 1.33
CA ARG A 441 -39.12 9.02 2.02
C ARG A 441 -37.69 9.51 1.75
N ILE A 442 -37.54 10.77 1.36
CA ILE A 442 -36.28 11.49 1.39
C ILE A 442 -36.16 12.13 2.78
N GLU A 443 -35.19 11.65 3.55
CA GLU A 443 -34.83 12.14 4.88
C GLU A 443 -33.30 12.05 5.04
N GLN A 444 -32.76 12.57 6.14
CA GLN A 444 -31.32 12.45 6.46
C GLN A 444 -30.79 11.02 6.33
N GLY A 445 -31.57 10.04 6.80
CA GLY A 445 -31.23 8.61 6.69
C GLY A 445 -31.18 8.11 5.25
N SER A 446 -32.05 8.58 4.36
CA SER A 446 -32.05 8.22 2.94
C SER A 446 -30.89 8.87 2.20
N LEU A 447 -30.67 10.17 2.39
CA LEU A 447 -29.56 10.91 1.79
C LEU A 447 -28.21 10.33 2.23
N ARG A 448 -28.05 10.04 3.53
CA ARG A 448 -26.84 9.38 4.06
C ARG A 448 -26.67 7.98 3.51
N ARG A 449 -27.73 7.20 3.28
CA ARG A 449 -27.61 5.80 2.80
C ARG A 449 -27.23 5.71 1.32
N TRP A 450 -27.72 6.63 0.50
CA TRP A 450 -27.55 6.60 -0.95
C TRP A 450 -26.46 7.56 -1.43
N LEU A 451 -26.59 8.86 -1.17
CA LEU A 451 -25.65 9.87 -1.68
C LEU A 451 -24.30 9.84 -0.97
N LEU A 452 -24.31 9.76 0.36
CA LEU A 452 -23.08 9.78 1.18
C LEU A 452 -22.70 8.38 1.67
N GLY A 453 -23.48 7.36 1.36
CA GLY A 453 -23.38 6.04 1.98
C GLY A 453 -22.93 4.99 1.00
N ARG A 454 -22.51 3.85 1.54
CA ARG A 454 -21.98 2.73 0.77
C ARG A 454 -22.83 2.23 -0.41
N ARG A 455 -24.15 2.52 -0.49
CA ARG A 455 -25.00 1.96 -1.56
C ARG A 455 -24.55 2.42 -2.94
N VAL A 456 -24.44 3.72 -3.20
CA VAL A 456 -23.99 4.19 -4.53
C VAL A 456 -22.50 3.91 -4.69
N TRP A 457 -21.69 4.33 -3.73
CA TRP A 457 -20.24 4.28 -3.84
C TRP A 457 -19.69 2.86 -3.98
N LEU A 458 -20.11 1.92 -3.13
CA LEU A 458 -19.63 0.55 -3.23
C LEU A 458 -20.30 -0.20 -4.38
N THR A 459 -21.57 0.04 -4.72
CA THR A 459 -22.19 -0.63 -5.88
C THR A 459 -21.49 -0.23 -7.17
N LEU A 460 -21.24 1.07 -7.41
CA LEU A 460 -20.44 1.51 -8.55
C LEU A 460 -19.03 0.93 -8.49
N GLY A 461 -18.41 0.92 -7.30
CA GLY A 461 -17.14 0.23 -7.08
C GLY A 461 -17.16 -1.24 -7.48
N PHE A 462 -18.18 -2.01 -7.07
CA PHE A 462 -18.36 -3.41 -7.43
C PHE A 462 -18.55 -3.59 -8.94
N MET A 463 -19.33 -2.72 -9.57
CA MET A 463 -19.53 -2.74 -11.02
C MET A 463 -18.22 -2.46 -11.76
N PHE A 464 -17.46 -1.45 -11.36
CA PHE A 464 -16.18 -1.10 -11.99
C PHE A 464 -15.16 -2.24 -11.83
N HIS A 465 -14.94 -2.72 -10.61
CA HIS A 465 -13.96 -3.79 -10.41
C HIS A 465 -14.43 -5.12 -10.99
N GLY A 466 -15.72 -5.41 -11.00
CA GLY A 466 -16.30 -6.54 -11.72
C GLY A 466 -16.09 -6.45 -13.23
N PHE A 467 -16.26 -5.25 -13.81
CA PHE A 467 -15.92 -4.98 -15.21
C PHE A 467 -14.43 -5.20 -15.48
N LEU A 468 -13.54 -4.73 -14.59
CA LEU A 468 -12.10 -4.99 -14.71
C LEU A 468 -11.79 -6.49 -14.65
N ILE A 469 -12.47 -7.27 -13.80
CA ILE A 469 -12.30 -8.73 -13.74
C ILE A 469 -12.77 -9.39 -15.04
N ALA A 470 -13.89 -8.95 -15.59
CA ALA A 470 -14.48 -9.55 -16.78
C ALA A 470 -13.71 -9.20 -18.06
N PHE A 471 -13.27 -7.95 -18.23
CA PHE A 471 -12.74 -7.45 -19.50
C PHE A 471 -11.26 -7.14 -19.49
N MET A 472 -10.65 -6.93 -18.31
CA MET A 472 -9.24 -6.58 -18.21
C MET A 472 -8.38 -7.68 -17.57
N ASN A 473 -7.12 -7.75 -17.99
CA ASN A 473 -6.09 -8.60 -17.45
C ASN A 473 -5.12 -7.78 -16.60
N ILE A 474 -5.60 -7.28 -15.46
CA ILE A 474 -4.82 -6.48 -14.50
C ILE A 474 -4.50 -7.25 -13.20
N GLY A 475 -4.56 -8.58 -13.28
CA GLY A 475 -4.19 -9.51 -12.21
C GLY A 475 -5.04 -9.38 -10.95
N MET A 476 -4.38 -9.43 -9.80
CA MET A 476 -5.04 -9.43 -8.49
C MET A 476 -5.56 -8.05 -8.05
N PHE A 477 -5.34 -6.98 -8.83
CA PHE A 477 -5.74 -5.62 -8.48
C PHE A 477 -7.24 -5.50 -8.13
N PRO A 478 -8.18 -5.86 -9.04
CA PRO A 478 -9.59 -5.66 -8.74
C PRO A 478 -10.08 -6.56 -7.60
N PHE A 479 -9.51 -7.75 -7.44
CA PHE A 479 -9.85 -8.65 -6.34
C PHE A 479 -9.47 -8.07 -4.98
N ILE A 480 -8.24 -7.56 -4.83
CA ILE A 480 -7.82 -6.96 -3.56
C ILE A 480 -8.57 -5.66 -3.27
N MET A 481 -8.89 -4.86 -4.29
CA MET A 481 -9.71 -3.65 -4.13
C MET A 481 -11.13 -3.99 -3.64
N LEU A 482 -11.77 -5.02 -4.21
CA LEU A 482 -13.06 -5.52 -3.73
C LEU A 482 -12.99 -6.06 -2.30
N MET A 483 -11.89 -6.71 -1.93
CA MET A 483 -11.68 -7.17 -0.56
C MET A 483 -11.66 -6.00 0.44
N GLN A 484 -11.15 -4.83 0.06
CA GLN A 484 -11.15 -3.67 0.97
C GLN A 484 -12.55 -3.14 1.27
N TYR A 485 -13.53 -3.38 0.38
CA TYR A 485 -14.92 -3.03 0.65
C TYR A 485 -15.49 -3.81 1.84
N ALA A 486 -14.88 -4.93 2.21
CA ALA A 486 -15.31 -5.70 3.37
C ALA A 486 -15.27 -4.87 4.67
N ALA A 487 -14.35 -3.92 4.78
CA ALA A 487 -14.23 -3.05 5.95
C ALA A 487 -15.45 -2.12 6.17
N PHE A 488 -16.31 -1.91 5.16
CA PHE A 488 -17.52 -1.07 5.26
C PHE A 488 -18.76 -1.81 5.77
N TYR A 489 -18.64 -3.12 6.03
CA TYR A 489 -19.71 -3.94 6.56
C TYR A 489 -19.40 -4.35 8.01
N SER A 490 -20.41 -4.32 8.88
CA SER A 490 -20.26 -4.77 10.26
C SER A 490 -20.26 -6.30 10.34
N GLY A 491 -19.69 -6.86 11.41
CA GLY A 491 -19.72 -8.31 11.64
C GLY A 491 -21.16 -8.87 11.67
N GLU A 492 -22.11 -8.15 12.27
CA GLU A 492 -23.54 -8.51 12.23
C GLU A 492 -24.13 -8.59 10.81
N GLU A 493 -23.60 -7.80 9.87
CA GLU A 493 -24.02 -7.87 8.47
C GLU A 493 -23.51 -9.14 7.80
N TYR A 494 -22.26 -9.51 8.07
CA TYR A 494 -21.71 -10.78 7.62
C TYR A 494 -22.45 -11.97 8.20
N VAL A 495 -22.81 -11.93 9.47
CA VAL A 495 -23.63 -12.97 10.12
C VAL A 495 -24.97 -13.12 9.44
N ARG A 496 -25.65 -12.00 9.16
CA ARG A 496 -26.94 -12.05 8.48
C ARG A 496 -26.83 -12.62 7.07
N VAL A 497 -25.78 -12.28 6.33
CA VAL A 497 -25.56 -12.78 4.98
C VAL A 497 -25.17 -14.26 5.00
N PHE A 498 -24.09 -14.62 5.70
CA PHE A 498 -23.59 -15.99 5.73
C PHE A 498 -24.50 -16.94 6.52
N GLY A 499 -25.23 -16.45 7.52
CA GLY A 499 -26.26 -17.22 8.23
C GLY A 499 -27.42 -17.60 7.33
N ARG A 500 -27.87 -16.70 6.42
CA ARG A 500 -28.87 -17.04 5.40
C ARG A 500 -28.35 -18.06 4.40
N VAL A 501 -27.09 -17.92 3.98
CA VAL A 501 -26.43 -18.90 3.09
C VAL A 501 -26.32 -20.26 3.79
N SER A 502 -25.91 -20.31 5.05
CA SER A 502 -25.87 -21.54 5.85
C SER A 502 -27.25 -22.19 6.00
N ALA A 503 -28.28 -21.40 6.33
CA ALA A 503 -29.66 -21.88 6.41
C ALA A 503 -30.21 -22.36 5.06
N TRP A 504 -29.75 -21.77 3.95
CA TRP A 504 -30.06 -22.27 2.61
C TRP A 504 -29.34 -23.60 2.32
N LEU A 505 -28.04 -23.71 2.63
CA LEU A 505 -27.27 -24.95 2.48
C LEU A 505 -27.88 -26.11 3.27
N ARG A 506 -28.28 -25.88 4.53
CA ARG A 506 -28.93 -26.89 5.40
C ARG A 506 -30.24 -27.42 4.83
N ARG A 507 -30.98 -26.60 4.08
CA ARG A 507 -32.24 -27.00 3.43
C ARG A 507 -32.03 -27.86 2.17
N HIS A 508 -30.81 -27.92 1.63
CA HIS A 508 -30.50 -28.71 0.45
C HIS A 508 -29.68 -29.93 0.86
N SER A 509 -30.31 -31.11 0.91
CA SER A 509 -29.72 -32.35 1.47
C SER A 509 -28.32 -32.69 0.95
N ARG A 510 -28.03 -32.45 -0.33
CA ARG A 510 -26.70 -32.67 -0.94
C ARG A 510 -25.62 -31.69 -0.46
N LEU A 511 -26.01 -30.49 -0.03
CA LEU A 511 -25.11 -29.40 0.36
C LEU A 511 -25.09 -29.16 1.88
N ALA A 512 -25.96 -29.83 2.65
CA ALA A 512 -26.06 -29.65 4.09
C ALA A 512 -24.71 -29.89 4.82
N ARG A 513 -23.87 -30.78 4.31
CA ARG A 513 -22.51 -31.06 4.85
C ARG A 513 -21.55 -29.87 4.74
N LEU A 514 -21.79 -28.94 3.82
CA LEU A 514 -20.99 -27.73 3.64
C LEU A 514 -21.43 -26.57 4.55
N ALA A 515 -22.59 -26.71 5.22
CA ALA A 515 -23.13 -25.65 6.05
C ALA A 515 -22.30 -25.50 7.35
N PRO A 516 -21.80 -24.29 7.65
CA PRO A 516 -21.13 -24.03 8.92
C PRO A 516 -22.07 -24.31 10.11
N PRO A 517 -21.53 -24.71 11.27
CA PRO A 517 -22.33 -24.97 12.46
C PRO A 517 -23.05 -23.70 12.95
N GLU A 518 -24.22 -23.83 13.56
CA GLU A 518 -25.08 -22.68 13.92
C GLU A 518 -24.40 -21.74 14.91
N HIS A 519 -23.57 -22.28 15.80
CA HIS A 519 -22.77 -21.50 16.74
C HIS A 519 -21.74 -20.56 16.07
N ALA A 520 -21.47 -20.72 14.76
CA ALA A 520 -20.66 -19.78 13.99
C ALA A 520 -21.31 -18.38 13.87
N PHE A 521 -22.63 -18.29 14.13
CA PHE A 521 -23.46 -17.12 13.87
C PHE A 521 -24.06 -16.47 15.14
N ILE A 522 -23.71 -16.95 16.34
CA ILE A 522 -24.13 -16.36 17.62
C ILE A 522 -23.66 -14.89 17.72
N PRO A 523 -24.43 -13.99 18.35
CA PRO A 523 -24.01 -12.60 18.58
C PRO A 523 -22.63 -12.48 19.27
N ALA A 524 -21.93 -11.38 18.99
CA ALA A 524 -20.69 -11.08 19.70
C ALA A 524 -20.97 -10.51 21.09
N GLN A 525 -19.94 -10.45 21.94
CA GLN A 525 -20.01 -9.88 23.28
C GLN A 525 -20.72 -8.53 23.27
N SER A 526 -21.68 -8.34 24.18
CA SER A 526 -22.34 -7.05 24.39
C SER A 526 -21.36 -6.00 24.92
N ALA A 527 -21.45 -4.77 24.41
CA ALA A 527 -20.63 -3.64 24.87
C ALA A 527 -20.78 -3.38 26.37
N ALA A 528 -21.98 -3.61 26.94
CA ALA A 528 -22.25 -3.42 28.37
C ALA A 528 -21.45 -4.37 29.27
N HIS A 529 -21.00 -5.52 28.74
CA HIS A 529 -20.23 -6.52 29.48
C HIS A 529 -18.71 -6.29 29.41
N VAL A 530 -18.25 -5.19 28.80
CA VAL A 530 -16.81 -4.88 28.72
C VAL A 530 -16.37 -4.13 29.98
N PRO A 531 -15.37 -4.63 30.73
CA PRO A 531 -14.90 -3.95 31.94
C PRO A 531 -14.11 -2.68 31.62
N VAL A 532 -14.35 -1.64 32.43
CA VAL A 532 -13.63 -0.36 32.36
C VAL A 532 -12.23 -0.50 32.96
N ARG A 533 -11.20 -0.03 32.25
CA ARG A 533 -9.79 -0.12 32.71
C ARG A 533 -9.13 1.26 32.83
N GLY A 534 -8.90 1.71 34.05
CA GLY A 534 -8.15 2.95 34.39
C GLY A 534 -8.97 4.25 34.26
N ARG A 535 -8.34 5.38 34.61
CA ARG A 535 -8.99 6.72 34.54
C ARG A 535 -9.19 7.21 33.11
N LYS A 536 -10.20 8.07 32.93
CA LYS A 536 -10.38 8.82 31.67
C LYS A 536 -9.27 9.87 31.53
N PHE A 537 -8.78 10.03 30.30
CA PHE A 537 -7.84 11.10 29.96
C PHE A 537 -8.59 12.44 29.95
N PRO A 538 -8.16 13.45 30.74
CA PRO A 538 -8.87 14.73 30.81
C PRO A 538 -8.94 15.43 29.45
N ASP A 539 -10.14 15.89 29.06
CA ASP A 539 -10.34 16.51 27.74
C ASP A 539 -9.48 17.77 27.53
N LEU A 540 -9.19 18.56 28.58
CA LEU A 540 -8.30 19.72 28.50
C LEU A 540 -6.86 19.30 28.17
N LEU A 541 -6.37 18.21 28.79
CA LEU A 541 -5.03 17.71 28.52
C LEU A 541 -4.91 17.16 27.09
N VAL A 542 -5.97 16.54 26.56
CA VAL A 542 -6.03 16.15 25.14
C VAL A 542 -5.89 17.37 24.24
N LEU A 543 -6.58 18.48 24.55
CA LEU A 543 -6.47 19.72 23.79
C LEU A 543 -5.04 20.27 23.85
N LEU A 544 -4.47 20.41 25.04
CA LEU A 544 -3.11 20.95 25.23
C LEU A 544 -2.07 20.13 24.45
N LEU A 545 -2.12 18.80 24.56
CA LEU A 545 -1.21 17.91 23.82
C LEU A 545 -1.43 17.99 22.31
N GLY A 546 -2.68 18.15 21.86
CA GLY A 546 -3.01 18.38 20.46
C GLY A 546 -2.49 19.73 19.93
N LEU A 547 -2.59 20.79 20.74
CA LEU A 547 -2.05 22.11 20.42
C LEU A 547 -0.53 22.07 20.31
N VAL A 548 0.14 21.36 21.23
CA VAL A 548 1.59 21.11 21.13
C VAL A 548 1.92 20.34 19.85
N ALA A 549 1.15 19.31 19.49
CA ALA A 549 1.39 18.57 18.23
C ALA A 549 1.27 19.47 16.99
N VAL A 550 0.24 20.31 16.94
CA VAL A 550 0.00 21.28 15.86
C VAL A 550 1.13 22.31 15.82
N TYR A 551 1.57 22.81 16.98
CA TYR A 551 2.73 23.70 17.10
C TYR A 551 4.03 23.03 16.66
N LEU A 552 4.27 21.75 16.98
CA LEU A 552 5.48 21.05 16.56
C LEU A 552 5.55 20.89 15.04
N VAL A 553 4.41 20.60 14.38
CA VAL A 553 4.32 20.59 12.91
C VAL A 553 4.65 21.97 12.35
N TYR A 554 4.12 23.03 12.97
CA TYR A 554 4.40 24.41 12.59
C TYR A 554 5.88 24.79 12.76
N ALA A 555 6.46 24.58 13.94
CA ALA A 555 7.85 24.91 14.22
C ALA A 555 8.82 24.09 13.33
N LYS A 556 8.43 22.87 12.94
CA LYS A 556 9.16 22.10 11.93
C LYS A 556 9.05 22.74 10.54
N ALA A 557 7.88 23.26 10.19
CA ALA A 557 7.64 23.96 8.94
C ALA A 557 8.46 25.26 8.82
N THR A 558 8.67 25.97 9.94
CA THR A 558 9.53 27.17 10.02
C THR A 558 11.02 26.86 10.22
N LYS A 559 11.41 25.58 10.13
CA LYS A 559 12.80 25.09 10.22
C LYS A 559 13.50 25.37 11.56
N GLU A 560 12.78 25.35 12.66
CA GLU A 560 13.36 25.50 14.01
C GLU A 560 14.35 24.36 14.34
N PRO A 561 15.57 24.64 14.84
CA PRO A 561 16.62 23.63 15.04
C PRO A 561 16.34 22.66 16.20
N TRP A 562 15.69 23.11 17.27
CA TRP A 562 15.42 22.33 18.50
C TRP A 562 14.23 21.36 18.36
N ILE A 563 13.53 21.38 17.23
CA ILE A 563 12.23 20.72 17.05
C ILE A 563 12.29 19.19 17.11
N GLY A 564 13.40 18.60 16.68
CA GLY A 564 13.60 17.15 16.73
C GLY A 564 13.62 16.65 18.17
N THR A 565 14.30 17.39 19.05
CA THR A 565 14.38 17.09 20.48
C THR A 565 13.04 17.34 21.17
N ALA A 566 12.38 18.48 20.92
CA ALA A 566 11.05 18.77 21.49
C ALA A 566 9.99 17.75 21.09
N THR A 567 10.04 17.24 19.86
CA THR A 567 9.14 16.17 19.39
C THR A 567 9.33 14.89 20.21
N LYS A 568 10.58 14.50 20.50
CA LYS A 568 10.89 13.34 21.37
C LYS A 568 10.36 13.56 22.80
N TRP A 569 10.55 14.75 23.37
CA TRP A 569 10.02 15.09 24.69
C TRP A 569 8.49 14.99 24.75
N TRP A 570 7.80 15.56 23.76
CA TRP A 570 6.34 15.47 23.65
C TRP A 570 5.85 14.03 23.57
N LEU A 571 6.53 13.18 22.79
CA LEU A 571 6.24 11.73 22.74
C LEU A 571 6.45 11.07 24.11
N GLY A 572 7.53 11.42 24.81
CA GLY A 572 7.80 10.98 26.18
C GLY A 572 6.68 11.37 27.14
N THR A 573 6.21 12.62 27.08
CA THR A 573 5.10 13.13 27.90
C THR A 573 3.80 12.35 27.67
N LEU A 574 3.48 12.01 26.42
CA LEU A 574 2.32 11.18 26.08
C LEU A 574 2.39 9.80 26.74
N VAL A 575 3.57 9.16 26.67
CA VAL A 575 3.81 7.84 27.25
C VAL A 575 3.67 7.87 28.77
N VAL A 576 4.38 8.78 29.44
CA VAL A 576 4.38 8.92 30.90
C VAL A 576 2.98 9.22 31.42
N THR A 577 2.27 10.18 30.80
CA THR A 577 0.90 10.54 31.20
C THR A 577 -0.06 9.35 31.03
N GLY A 578 0.05 8.61 29.93
CA GLY A 578 -0.77 7.44 29.68
C GLY A 578 -0.54 6.33 30.72
N ILE A 579 0.72 6.09 31.11
CA ILE A 579 1.08 5.12 32.16
C ILE A 579 0.52 5.56 33.52
N ALA A 580 0.72 6.82 33.91
CA ALA A 580 0.21 7.35 35.17
C ALA A 580 -1.31 7.16 35.29
N LEU A 581 -2.08 7.52 34.25
CA LEU A 581 -3.54 7.34 34.23
C LEU A 581 -4.01 5.89 34.19
N ARG A 582 -3.17 4.96 33.70
CA ARG A 582 -3.44 3.52 33.75
C ARG A 582 -3.35 2.99 35.18
N LEU A 583 -2.38 3.47 35.96
CA LEU A 583 -2.14 3.01 37.34
C LEU A 583 -3.17 3.56 38.33
N LEU A 584 -3.77 4.71 38.02
CA LEU A 584 -4.80 5.32 38.85
C LEU A 584 -6.17 4.64 38.70
N ARG A 585 -6.86 4.39 39.83
CA ARG A 585 -8.23 3.82 39.87
C ARG A 585 -9.24 4.73 39.18
N ALA A 586 -10.14 4.15 38.37
CA ALA A 586 -11.21 4.87 37.68
C ALA A 586 -12.10 5.62 38.69
N ARG A 587 -12.53 6.85 38.35
CA ARG A 587 -13.44 7.62 39.21
C ARG A 587 -14.87 7.04 39.11
N PRO A 588 -15.74 7.20 40.14
CA PRO A 588 -17.13 6.77 40.06
C PRO A 588 -17.88 7.34 38.84
N ARG A 589 -17.59 8.59 38.47
CA ARG A 589 -18.12 9.23 37.25
C ARG A 589 -17.66 8.54 35.96
N ASP A 590 -16.42 8.05 35.91
CA ASP A 590 -15.90 7.32 34.75
C ASP A 590 -16.58 5.95 34.61
N LEU A 591 -16.87 5.29 35.74
CA LEU A 591 -17.62 4.04 35.78
C LEU A 591 -19.09 4.22 35.38
N ALA A 592 -19.73 5.29 35.84
CA ALA A 592 -21.09 5.63 35.45
C ALA A 592 -21.18 5.95 33.94
N ALA A 593 -20.27 6.78 33.42
CA ALA A 593 -20.22 7.14 32.00
C ALA A 593 -19.98 5.93 31.07
N ALA A 594 -19.28 4.89 31.57
CA ALA A 594 -19.06 3.66 30.82
C ALA A 594 -20.26 2.71 30.80
N ARG A 595 -21.23 2.89 31.72
CA ARG A 595 -22.50 2.14 31.74
C ARG A 595 -23.57 2.77 30.84
N GLU A 596 -23.34 4.00 30.36
CA GLU A 596 -24.25 4.64 29.41
C GLU A 596 -24.34 3.87 28.09
N PRO A 597 -25.51 3.85 27.43
CA PRO A 597 -25.67 3.14 26.17
C PRO A 597 -24.70 3.66 25.08
N GLY A 598 -24.13 2.73 24.33
CA GLY A 598 -23.20 3.01 23.23
C GLY A 598 -22.04 2.03 23.14
N PRO A 599 -21.06 2.31 22.26
CA PRO A 599 -19.91 1.44 22.06
C PRO A 599 -18.97 1.48 23.27
N ALA A 600 -18.51 0.30 23.69
CA ALA A 600 -17.45 0.17 24.68
C ALA A 600 -16.10 0.63 24.11
N LEU A 601 -15.21 1.11 24.98
CA LEU A 601 -13.90 1.60 24.56
C LEU A 601 -12.83 0.50 24.62
N ALA A 602 -11.95 0.48 23.63
CA ALA A 602 -10.81 -0.40 23.55
C ALA A 602 -9.68 0.08 24.47
N TYR A 603 -8.96 -0.89 25.06
CA TYR A 603 -7.76 -0.69 25.88
C TYR A 603 -7.96 0.13 27.18
N SER A 604 -6.88 0.25 27.97
CA SER A 604 -6.81 1.19 29.10
C SER A 604 -6.47 2.61 28.63
N ALA A 605 -6.37 3.58 29.55
CA ALA A 605 -5.91 4.95 29.25
C ALA A 605 -4.61 4.98 28.40
N PHE A 606 -3.58 4.25 28.82
CA PHE A 606 -2.32 4.15 28.09
C PHE A 606 -2.48 3.59 26.68
N GLY A 607 -3.17 2.45 26.53
CA GLY A 607 -3.36 1.83 25.22
C GLY A 607 -4.18 2.70 24.27
N ARG A 608 -5.12 3.50 24.79
CA ARG A 608 -5.87 4.49 24.01
C ARG A 608 -4.98 5.62 23.48
N VAL A 609 -4.02 6.09 24.28
CA VAL A 609 -3.02 7.08 23.84
C VAL A 609 -2.16 6.51 22.71
N LEU A 610 -1.65 5.28 22.87
CA LEU A 610 -0.84 4.63 21.83
C LEU A 610 -1.63 4.38 20.53
N ALA A 611 -2.88 3.89 20.64
CA ALA A 611 -3.72 3.65 19.48
C ALA A 611 -4.08 4.95 18.75
N LEU A 612 -4.41 6.01 19.49
CA LEU A 612 -4.70 7.32 18.90
C LEU A 612 -3.44 7.93 18.28
N PHE A 613 -2.28 7.82 18.94
CA PHE A 613 -1.00 8.25 18.38
C PHE A 613 -0.70 7.52 17.07
N ALA A 614 -0.75 6.19 17.04
CA ALA A 614 -0.50 5.42 15.83
C ALA A 614 -1.48 5.79 14.69
N PHE A 615 -2.75 5.98 15.02
CA PHE A 615 -3.78 6.41 14.07
C PHE A 615 -3.48 7.80 13.49
N CYS A 616 -3.26 8.81 14.34
CA CYS A 616 -2.98 10.18 13.92
C CYS A 616 -1.63 10.29 13.20
N TRP A 617 -0.61 9.58 13.66
CA TRP A 617 0.72 9.57 13.06
C TRP A 617 0.70 8.97 11.66
N HIS A 618 0.07 7.81 11.49
CA HIS A 618 -0.05 7.17 10.18
C HIS A 618 -0.92 7.98 9.22
N THR A 619 -2.09 8.47 9.66
CA THR A 619 -2.97 9.30 8.82
C THR A 619 -2.33 10.64 8.43
N GLY A 620 -1.60 11.28 9.35
CA GLY A 620 -0.83 12.49 9.07
C GLY A 620 0.30 12.25 8.07
N ALA A 621 1.07 11.16 8.25
CA ALA A 621 2.13 10.77 7.33
C ALA A 621 1.61 10.52 5.91
N VAL A 622 0.53 9.73 5.77
CA VAL A 622 -0.11 9.46 4.46
C VAL A 622 -0.71 10.72 3.88
N GLY A 623 -1.41 11.53 4.68
CA GLY A 623 -2.03 12.78 4.25
C GLY A 623 -1.03 13.77 3.67
N LEU A 624 0.12 13.98 4.35
CA LEU A 624 1.20 14.84 3.83
C LEU A 624 1.98 14.19 2.69
N HIS A 625 2.03 12.86 2.61
CA HIS A 625 2.68 12.17 1.50
C HIS A 625 1.88 12.29 0.20
N LEU A 626 0.55 12.11 0.27
CA LEU A 626 -0.38 12.22 -0.85
C LEU A 626 -0.88 13.65 -1.10
N PHE A 627 -0.48 14.62 -0.26
CA PHE A 627 -0.76 16.03 -0.51
C PHE A 627 -0.19 16.44 -1.89
N PRO A 628 -0.75 17.43 -2.59
CA PRO A 628 -0.21 17.83 -3.90
C PRO A 628 1.15 18.57 -3.81
N PRO A 629 2.17 18.23 -4.62
CA PRO A 629 3.54 18.76 -4.52
C PRO A 629 3.76 20.13 -5.21
N PHE A 630 2.77 21.03 -5.15
CA PHE A 630 2.85 22.32 -5.83
C PHE A 630 3.81 23.32 -5.14
N PRO A 631 4.42 24.24 -5.91
CA PRO A 631 5.31 25.27 -5.38
C PRO A 631 4.73 26.04 -4.18
N ALA A 632 3.42 26.37 -4.22
CA ALA A 632 2.72 27.10 -3.15
C ALA A 632 2.69 26.36 -1.80
N PHE A 633 2.89 25.04 -1.81
CA PHE A 633 2.92 24.22 -0.61
C PHE A 633 4.31 23.73 -0.24
N ASN A 634 5.23 23.65 -1.20
CA ASN A 634 6.53 22.99 -1.01
C ASN A 634 7.36 23.58 0.12
N ALA A 635 7.29 24.90 0.35
CA ALA A 635 8.03 25.59 1.40
C ALA A 635 7.74 25.04 2.81
N TRP A 636 6.48 24.76 3.15
CA TRP A 636 6.08 24.24 4.47
C TRP A 636 5.82 22.73 4.47
N ARG A 637 5.35 22.17 3.34
CA ARG A 637 4.93 20.77 3.23
C ARG A 637 6.10 19.79 3.26
N SER A 638 7.22 20.12 2.61
CA SER A 638 8.41 19.25 2.63
C SER A 638 9.04 19.18 4.03
N PRO A 639 9.26 20.31 4.74
CA PRO A 639 9.66 20.26 6.14
C PRO A 639 8.64 19.56 7.06
N ALA A 640 7.34 19.80 6.91
CA ALA A 640 6.30 19.11 7.69
C ALA A 640 6.32 17.58 7.47
N LYS A 641 6.48 17.13 6.22
CA LYS A 641 6.64 15.71 5.88
C LYS A 641 7.85 15.08 6.58
N SER A 642 8.94 15.84 6.76
CA SER A 642 10.14 15.34 7.44
C SER A 642 9.93 15.03 8.93
N LEU A 643 8.88 15.56 9.58
CA LEU A 643 8.51 15.19 10.95
C LEU A 643 8.24 13.68 11.09
N PHE A 644 7.67 13.09 10.05
CA PHE A 644 7.35 11.66 9.99
C PHE A 644 8.57 10.80 9.62
N GLY A 645 9.71 11.43 9.30
CA GLY A 645 10.97 10.78 8.98
C GLY A 645 10.82 9.66 7.96
N THR A 646 11.36 8.50 8.28
CA THR A 646 11.31 7.30 7.44
C THR A 646 10.07 6.43 7.69
N TRP A 647 9.07 6.90 8.46
CA TRP A 647 7.91 6.11 8.89
C TRP A 647 7.27 5.30 7.77
N LEU A 648 6.84 5.95 6.67
CA LEU A 648 6.19 5.26 5.55
C LEU A 648 7.14 4.33 4.80
N SER A 649 8.44 4.63 4.77
CA SER A 649 9.42 3.74 4.16
C SER A 649 9.63 2.49 5.02
N GLY A 650 9.73 2.67 6.34
CA GLY A 650 10.00 1.58 7.27
C GLY A 650 8.81 0.68 7.55
N SER A 651 7.60 1.26 7.60
CA SER A 651 6.35 0.49 7.62
C SER A 651 6.02 -0.16 6.27
N GLY A 652 6.79 0.15 5.23
CA GLY A 652 6.55 -0.33 3.87
C GLY A 652 5.30 0.26 3.20
N THR A 653 4.70 1.33 3.76
CA THR A 653 3.45 1.94 3.27
C THR A 653 3.66 3.21 2.45
N ALA A 654 4.86 3.42 1.91
CA ALA A 654 5.12 4.45 0.90
C ALA A 654 4.31 4.14 -0.37
N GLN A 655 3.64 5.15 -0.93
CA GLN A 655 2.57 4.93 -1.91
C GLN A 655 2.43 6.09 -2.91
N SER A 656 2.16 5.76 -4.17
CA SER A 656 1.77 6.70 -5.23
C SER A 656 0.67 6.04 -6.08
N TRP A 657 -0.29 6.84 -6.56
CA TRP A 657 -1.52 6.39 -7.19
C TRP A 657 -1.77 7.07 -8.55
N GLU A 658 -0.78 7.04 -9.43
CA GLU A 658 -0.83 7.70 -10.76
C GLU A 658 -1.31 6.79 -11.90
N MET A 659 -2.40 6.04 -11.68
CA MET A 659 -2.89 5.11 -12.69
C MET A 659 -3.61 5.86 -13.82
N PHE A 660 -3.11 5.71 -15.06
CA PHE A 660 -3.66 6.37 -16.27
C PHE A 660 -3.66 7.90 -16.19
N ALA A 661 -2.70 8.46 -15.43
CA ALA A 661 -2.59 9.89 -15.17
C ALA A 661 -1.36 10.54 -15.85
N PRO A 662 -1.45 11.81 -16.26
CA PRO A 662 -2.67 12.62 -16.36
C PRO A 662 -3.58 12.20 -17.51
N ASN A 663 -3.06 11.42 -18.47
CA ASN A 663 -3.81 10.76 -19.54
C ASN A 663 -3.32 9.32 -19.68
N PRO A 664 -4.18 8.38 -20.12
CA PRO A 664 -3.72 7.05 -20.52
C PRO A 664 -2.82 7.13 -21.77
N PRO A 665 -1.91 6.15 -21.96
CA PRO A 665 -1.16 6.00 -23.21
C PRO A 665 -2.09 5.88 -24.42
N ARG A 666 -1.66 6.42 -25.57
CA ARG A 666 -2.37 6.34 -26.87
C ARG A 666 -1.66 5.43 -27.87
N SER A 667 -0.68 4.66 -27.39
CA SER A 667 0.11 3.70 -28.14
C SER A 667 0.41 2.51 -27.26
N ASN A 668 0.45 1.33 -27.87
CA ASN A 668 0.99 0.13 -27.24
C ASN A 668 2.50 0.08 -27.51
N THR A 669 3.26 -0.33 -26.51
CA THR A 669 4.72 -0.43 -26.61
C THR A 669 5.16 -1.76 -26.01
N PHE A 670 5.78 -2.59 -26.84
CA PHE A 670 6.31 -3.89 -26.47
C PHE A 670 7.84 -3.84 -26.53
N MET A 671 8.47 -4.70 -25.75
CA MET A 671 9.92 -4.89 -25.76
C MET A 671 10.22 -6.20 -26.44
N LYS A 672 11.07 -6.21 -27.46
CA LYS A 672 11.57 -7.42 -28.12
C LYS A 672 13.04 -7.60 -27.72
N THR A 673 13.38 -8.81 -27.30
CA THR A 673 14.76 -9.17 -26.91
C THR A 673 15.32 -10.08 -28.00
N VAL A 674 16.43 -9.66 -28.61
CA VAL A 674 17.13 -10.42 -29.65
C VAL A 674 18.51 -10.77 -29.11
N VAL A 675 18.88 -12.04 -29.16
CA VAL A 675 20.23 -12.51 -28.86
C VAL A 675 20.98 -12.63 -30.17
N VAL A 676 22.19 -12.07 -30.24
CA VAL A 676 23.12 -12.22 -31.36
C VAL A 676 24.16 -13.24 -30.93
N ASP A 677 24.23 -14.37 -31.60
CA ASP A 677 25.25 -15.38 -31.31
C ASP A 677 26.61 -14.97 -31.88
N LYS A 678 27.63 -15.84 -31.72
CA LYS A 678 29.00 -15.58 -32.19
C LYS A 678 29.13 -15.59 -33.71
N ASP A 679 28.19 -16.23 -34.40
CA ASP A 679 28.15 -16.29 -35.86
C ASP A 679 27.40 -15.07 -36.45
N GLY A 680 26.86 -14.20 -35.59
CA GLY A 680 26.08 -13.02 -35.96
C GLY A 680 24.62 -13.33 -36.29
N GLU A 681 24.13 -14.54 -36.03
CA GLU A 681 22.73 -14.90 -36.22
C GLU A 681 21.86 -14.28 -35.10
N ARG A 682 20.72 -13.72 -35.51
CA ARG A 682 19.80 -12.98 -34.63
C ARG A 682 18.62 -13.83 -34.20
N TRP A 683 18.59 -14.20 -32.93
CA TRP A 683 17.54 -15.01 -32.32
C TRP A 683 16.52 -14.14 -31.56
N ASN A 684 15.32 -14.00 -32.11
CA ASN A 684 14.21 -13.38 -31.36
C ASN A 684 13.71 -14.38 -30.29
N LEU A 685 13.87 -14.03 -29.01
CA LEU A 685 13.42 -14.88 -27.90
C LEU A 685 11.89 -15.03 -27.83
N ALA A 686 11.12 -14.28 -28.63
CA ALA A 686 9.66 -14.27 -28.68
C ALA A 686 9.02 -14.11 -27.28
N ASN A 687 9.74 -13.47 -26.35
CA ASN A 687 9.38 -13.35 -24.95
C ASN A 687 8.44 -12.18 -24.67
N ASN A 688 7.76 -11.68 -25.70
CA ASN A 688 7.00 -10.44 -25.66
C ASN A 688 5.54 -10.66 -26.10
N ALA A 689 4.67 -9.75 -25.66
CA ALA A 689 3.24 -9.83 -25.95
C ALA A 689 2.84 -9.38 -27.36
N TYR A 690 3.79 -8.96 -28.20
CA TYR A 690 3.52 -8.71 -29.61
C TYR A 690 3.53 -10.03 -30.37
N ASP A 691 4.61 -10.81 -30.22
CA ASP A 691 4.82 -12.11 -30.88
C ASP A 691 3.95 -13.21 -30.28
N TYR A 692 3.78 -13.23 -28.95
CA TYR A 692 3.00 -14.25 -28.23
C TYR A 692 1.86 -13.63 -27.40
N ARG A 693 0.61 -13.81 -27.85
CA ARG A 693 -0.61 -13.28 -27.23
C ARG A 693 -1.53 -14.39 -26.68
N PRO A 694 -1.18 -15.06 -25.56
CA PRO A 694 -2.08 -16.06 -24.98
C PRO A 694 -3.33 -15.36 -24.45
N ASN A 695 -4.46 -15.54 -25.13
CA ASN A 695 -5.80 -15.11 -24.72
C ASN A 695 -6.78 -16.28 -24.92
N PRO A 696 -7.68 -16.58 -23.96
CA PRO A 696 -7.83 -15.97 -22.64
C PRO A 696 -7.08 -16.75 -21.54
N TRP A 697 -6.38 -16.05 -20.64
CA TRP A 697 -5.89 -16.66 -19.40
C TRP A 697 -6.47 -15.97 -18.18
N ILE A 698 -6.83 -16.76 -17.16
CA ILE A 698 -7.47 -16.25 -15.92
C ILE A 698 -6.47 -15.45 -15.08
N PHE A 699 -5.18 -15.80 -15.15
CA PHE A 699 -4.15 -15.08 -14.42
C PHE A 699 -3.37 -14.13 -15.34
N ASN A 700 -2.86 -13.06 -14.73
CA ASN A 700 -2.18 -11.98 -15.43
C ASN A 700 -0.73 -12.33 -15.73
N ASP A 701 -0.31 -12.21 -16.99
CA ASP A 701 1.10 -12.24 -17.31
C ASP A 701 1.76 -10.90 -16.96
N ARG A 702 2.56 -10.90 -15.90
CA ARG A 702 3.26 -9.72 -15.39
C ARG A 702 4.42 -9.27 -16.29
N MET A 703 4.91 -10.12 -17.19
CA MET A 703 6.03 -9.78 -18.07
C MET A 703 5.74 -8.54 -18.92
N ARG A 704 4.52 -8.45 -19.45
CA ARG A 704 4.05 -7.32 -20.28
C ARG A 704 4.32 -5.97 -19.62
N LYS A 705 4.07 -5.88 -18.31
CA LYS A 705 4.24 -4.63 -17.57
C LYS A 705 5.71 -4.36 -17.23
N MET A 706 6.47 -5.40 -16.89
CA MET A 706 7.90 -5.28 -16.63
C MET A 706 8.62 -4.75 -17.87
N GLN A 707 8.37 -5.35 -19.03
CA GLN A 707 8.88 -4.92 -20.34
C GLN A 707 8.57 -3.45 -20.64
N ARG A 708 7.29 -3.07 -20.54
CA ARG A 708 6.87 -1.67 -20.74
C ARG A 708 7.58 -0.70 -19.80
N ARG A 709 7.85 -1.11 -18.55
CA ARG A 709 8.63 -0.30 -17.60
C ARG A 709 10.08 -0.16 -18.07
N MET A 710 10.72 -1.23 -18.52
CA MET A 710 12.12 -1.23 -18.95
C MET A 710 12.36 -0.37 -20.20
N VAL A 711 11.54 -0.51 -21.24
CA VAL A 711 11.67 0.34 -22.46
C VAL A 711 11.20 1.78 -22.26
N GLY A 712 10.42 2.05 -21.20
CA GLY A 712 9.92 3.36 -20.84
C GLY A 712 10.84 4.11 -19.86
N LYS A 713 10.36 4.30 -18.62
CA LYS A 713 11.07 5.07 -17.58
C LYS A 713 12.18 4.28 -16.87
N GLY A 714 12.27 2.97 -17.10
CA GLY A 714 13.14 2.04 -16.40
C GLY A 714 14.32 1.53 -17.24
N LYS A 715 14.85 2.32 -18.17
CA LYS A 715 15.92 1.87 -19.08
C LYS A 715 17.18 1.35 -18.37
N TRP A 716 17.42 1.77 -17.14
CA TRP A 716 18.54 1.28 -16.33
C TRP A 716 18.47 -0.24 -16.03
N TYR A 717 17.28 -0.86 -16.09
CA TYR A 717 17.12 -2.31 -15.96
C TYR A 717 17.66 -3.07 -17.18
N LEU A 718 17.81 -2.43 -18.34
CA LEU A 718 18.11 -3.11 -19.61
C LEU A 718 19.48 -3.79 -19.62
N ARG A 719 20.50 -3.19 -18.98
CA ARG A 719 21.81 -3.84 -18.79
C ARG A 719 21.67 -5.16 -18.05
N TYR A 720 20.98 -5.13 -16.90
CA TYR A 720 20.77 -6.30 -16.05
C TYR A 720 19.89 -7.37 -16.72
N TRP A 721 18.91 -6.93 -17.52
CA TRP A 721 18.09 -7.80 -18.36
C TRP A 721 18.93 -8.51 -19.43
N ALA A 722 19.79 -7.78 -20.14
CA ALA A 722 20.71 -8.35 -21.12
C ALA A 722 21.66 -9.35 -20.48
N SER A 723 22.34 -8.97 -19.39
CA SER A 723 23.23 -9.86 -18.63
C SER A 723 22.53 -11.15 -18.19
N TYR A 724 21.28 -11.06 -17.72
CA TYR A 724 20.47 -12.25 -17.39
C TYR A 724 20.26 -13.16 -18.61
N HIS A 725 19.94 -12.59 -19.77
CA HIS A 725 19.75 -13.37 -21.00
C HIS A 725 21.05 -13.93 -21.57
N CYS A 726 22.18 -13.23 -21.46
CA CYS A 726 23.50 -13.78 -21.82
C CYS A 726 23.79 -15.06 -21.03
N ARG A 727 23.59 -15.02 -19.70
CA ARG A 727 23.78 -16.18 -18.82
C ARG A 727 22.76 -17.29 -19.07
N ASP A 728 21.48 -16.95 -19.23
CA ASP A 728 20.44 -17.95 -19.49
C ASP A 728 20.61 -18.62 -20.85
N TRP A 729 21.14 -17.90 -21.85
CA TRP A 729 21.53 -18.46 -23.14
C TRP A 729 22.70 -19.43 -23.00
N ALA A 730 23.77 -19.03 -22.30
CA ALA A 730 24.93 -19.89 -22.03
C ALA A 730 24.55 -21.18 -21.28
N ILE A 731 23.65 -21.08 -20.28
CA ILE A 731 23.17 -22.26 -19.55
C ILE A 731 22.38 -23.22 -20.46
N ARG A 732 21.64 -22.72 -21.44
CA ARG A 732 20.79 -23.54 -22.31
C ARG A 732 21.52 -24.12 -23.52
N THR A 733 22.47 -23.37 -24.07
CA THR A 733 23.15 -23.69 -25.33
C THR A 733 24.58 -24.17 -25.15
N GLY A 734 25.19 -23.89 -23.99
CA GLY A 734 26.61 -24.12 -23.73
C GLY A 734 27.52 -22.98 -24.19
N GLU A 735 27.01 -22.02 -24.96
CA GLU A 735 27.80 -20.94 -25.56
C GLU A 735 27.35 -19.57 -25.08
N VAL A 736 28.31 -18.67 -24.83
CA VAL A 736 28.00 -17.27 -24.50
C VAL A 736 27.73 -16.51 -25.82
N PRO A 737 26.59 -15.81 -25.95
CA PRO A 737 26.30 -15.04 -27.16
C PRO A 737 27.22 -13.80 -27.24
N GLU A 738 27.27 -13.12 -28.40
CA GLU A 738 28.08 -11.91 -28.57
C GLU A 738 27.41 -10.71 -27.87
N GLU A 739 26.13 -10.48 -28.15
CA GLU A 739 25.39 -9.35 -27.60
C GLU A 739 23.88 -9.60 -27.51
N VAL A 740 23.20 -8.77 -26.73
CA VAL A 740 21.73 -8.72 -26.63
C VAL A 740 21.24 -7.37 -27.11
N GLU A 741 20.46 -7.37 -28.18
CA GLU A 741 19.76 -6.20 -28.69
C GLU A 741 18.36 -6.11 -28.06
N ILE A 742 18.01 -4.93 -27.55
CA ILE A 742 16.66 -4.63 -27.06
C ILE A 742 15.97 -3.68 -28.04
N TRP A 743 14.87 -4.15 -28.60
CA TRP A 743 14.03 -3.40 -29.53
C TRP A 743 12.72 -2.97 -28.87
N SER A 744 12.18 -1.84 -29.31
CA SER A 744 10.83 -1.40 -28.96
C SER A 744 9.93 -1.49 -30.18
N ILE A 745 8.82 -2.20 -30.03
CA ILE A 745 7.74 -2.29 -31.02
C ILE A 745 6.62 -1.38 -30.54
N THR A 746 6.26 -0.37 -31.33
CA THR A 746 5.18 0.57 -30.99
C THR A 746 4.08 0.56 -32.04
N THR A 747 2.83 0.39 -31.60
CA THR A 747 1.63 0.56 -32.43
C THR A 747 0.75 1.67 -31.87
N ARG A 748 0.16 2.48 -32.74
CA ARG A 748 -0.73 3.57 -32.34
C ARG A 748 -2.14 3.03 -32.10
N ILE A 749 -2.76 3.33 -30.95
CA ILE A 749 -4.15 2.95 -30.72
C ILE A 749 -5.03 3.89 -31.57
N PRO A 750 -5.96 3.36 -32.39
CA PRO A 750 -6.92 4.17 -33.14
C PRO A 750 -7.71 5.11 -32.24
N SER A 751 -8.28 6.17 -32.79
CA SER A 751 -9.17 7.03 -31.99
C SER A 751 -10.55 6.40 -31.79
N PRO A 752 -11.26 6.72 -30.69
CA PRO A 752 -12.66 6.32 -30.50
C PRO A 752 -13.55 6.61 -31.71
N ASP A 753 -13.33 7.78 -32.32
CA ASP A 753 -14.12 8.25 -33.45
C ASP A 753 -13.79 7.45 -34.72
N ALA A 754 -12.54 7.01 -34.90
CA ALA A 754 -12.11 6.20 -36.04
C ALA A 754 -12.77 4.81 -36.05
N VAL A 755 -12.86 4.13 -34.90
CA VAL A 755 -13.41 2.76 -34.82
C VAL A 755 -14.93 2.73 -34.69
N ASN A 756 -15.57 3.88 -34.49
CA ASN A 756 -17.00 3.98 -34.21
C ASN A 756 -17.84 3.50 -35.41
N ILE A 757 -18.58 2.41 -35.25
CA ILE A 757 -19.44 1.87 -36.31
C ILE A 757 -20.62 2.79 -36.67
N TRP A 758 -20.98 3.72 -35.77
CA TRP A 758 -22.11 4.64 -35.96
C TRP A 758 -21.73 5.91 -36.72
N GLN A 759 -20.47 6.06 -37.12
CA GLN A 759 -20.03 7.24 -37.85
C GLN A 759 -20.70 7.35 -39.24
N PRO A 760 -20.88 8.56 -39.79
CA PRO A 760 -21.46 8.75 -41.12
C PRO A 760 -20.70 7.98 -42.21
N LYS A 761 -21.44 7.43 -43.19
CA LYS A 761 -20.87 6.60 -44.28
C LYS A 761 -19.68 7.26 -45.00
N ARG A 762 -19.69 8.59 -45.19
CA ARG A 762 -18.61 9.37 -45.84
C ARG A 762 -17.24 9.25 -45.16
N PHE A 763 -17.21 8.91 -43.87
CA PHE A 763 -16.00 8.77 -43.07
C PHE A 763 -15.59 7.30 -42.86
N LYS A 764 -16.36 6.32 -43.36
CA LYS A 764 -16.03 4.89 -43.25
C LYS A 764 -15.10 4.43 -44.38
N GLY A 765 -14.40 3.33 -44.14
CA GLY A 765 -13.61 2.64 -45.17
C GLY A 765 -12.25 3.28 -45.48
N ARG A 766 -11.90 4.38 -44.82
CA ARG A 766 -10.57 5.03 -44.93
C ARG A 766 -9.61 4.47 -43.89
N GLN A 767 -8.33 4.35 -44.23
CA GLN A 767 -7.29 4.07 -43.23
C GLN A 767 -6.97 5.33 -42.42
N ASP A 768 -6.89 5.21 -41.10
CA ASP A 768 -6.39 6.28 -40.24
C ASP A 768 -4.86 6.23 -40.06
N ALA A 769 -4.31 7.16 -39.27
CA ALA A 769 -2.87 7.23 -39.02
C ALA A 769 -2.29 6.00 -38.28
N SER A 770 -3.12 5.16 -37.68
CA SER A 770 -2.71 3.89 -37.07
C SER A 770 -2.71 2.71 -38.06
N GLY A 771 -3.32 2.88 -39.23
CA GLY A 771 -3.56 1.81 -40.20
C GLY A 771 -4.94 1.15 -40.08
N ALA A 772 -5.70 1.45 -39.03
CA ALA A 772 -7.04 0.90 -38.85
C ALA A 772 -8.02 1.46 -39.89
N ILE A 773 -8.90 0.60 -40.40
CA ILE A 773 -10.00 1.02 -41.27
C ILE A 773 -11.13 1.61 -40.43
N THR A 774 -11.51 2.82 -40.79
CA THR A 774 -12.52 3.61 -40.09
C THR A 774 -13.92 2.99 -40.19
N GLY A 775 -14.64 2.98 -39.08
CA GLY A 775 -16.04 2.55 -38.99
C GLY A 775 -16.27 1.06 -38.81
N ARG A 776 -15.24 0.31 -38.41
CA ARG A 776 -15.29 -1.11 -38.07
C ARG A 776 -14.32 -1.42 -36.91
N PRO A 777 -14.48 -2.56 -36.22
CA PRO A 777 -13.45 -3.08 -35.30
C PRO A 777 -12.10 -3.23 -36.04
N TYR A 778 -11.00 -3.03 -35.33
CA TYR A 778 -9.65 -3.22 -35.87
C TYR A 778 -8.99 -4.47 -35.27
N ASP A 779 -8.07 -5.09 -36.01
CA ASP A 779 -7.16 -6.09 -35.47
C ASP A 779 -5.87 -5.38 -35.00
N PRO A 780 -5.51 -5.48 -33.70
CA PRO A 780 -4.26 -4.92 -33.19
C PRO A 780 -2.99 -5.39 -33.93
N ARG A 781 -3.01 -6.56 -34.59
CA ARG A 781 -1.89 -7.11 -35.38
C ARG A 781 -1.71 -6.44 -36.74
N GLU A 782 -2.78 -5.85 -37.28
CA GLU A 782 -2.77 -5.17 -38.58
C GLU A 782 -2.40 -3.68 -38.47
N LEU A 783 -2.19 -3.19 -37.24
CA LEU A 783 -1.79 -1.80 -37.02
C LEU A 783 -0.37 -1.56 -37.54
N ARG A 784 -0.12 -0.32 -37.98
CA ARG A 784 1.22 0.11 -38.40
C ARG A 784 2.19 0.01 -37.24
N VAL A 785 3.25 -0.77 -37.45
CA VAL A 785 4.31 -1.02 -36.48
C VAL A 785 5.47 -0.07 -36.72
N LYS A 786 5.99 0.50 -35.64
CA LYS A 786 7.29 1.15 -35.61
C LYS A 786 8.22 0.36 -34.70
N GLU A 787 9.25 -0.26 -35.29
CA GLU A 787 10.35 -0.87 -34.54
C GLU A 787 11.47 0.15 -34.36
N THR A 788 12.11 0.17 -33.20
CA THR A 788 13.23 1.05 -32.90
C THR A 788 14.19 0.33 -31.97
N LEU A 789 15.45 0.21 -32.36
CA LEU A 789 16.52 -0.29 -31.49
C LEU A 789 16.66 0.66 -30.30
N VAL A 790 16.53 0.14 -29.09
CA VAL A 790 16.58 0.94 -27.86
C VAL A 790 18.01 0.98 -27.34
N GLN A 791 18.61 -0.18 -27.12
CA GLN A 791 19.97 -0.37 -26.62
C GLN A 791 20.48 -1.75 -27.04
N THR A 792 21.80 -1.84 -27.21
CA THR A 792 22.53 -3.10 -27.38
C THR A 792 23.51 -3.23 -26.22
N HIS A 793 23.65 -4.44 -25.67
CA HIS A 793 24.56 -4.73 -24.56
C HIS A 793 25.41 -5.95 -24.91
N PRO A 794 26.75 -5.84 -24.91
CA PRO A 794 27.63 -6.97 -25.15
C PRO A 794 27.59 -7.96 -23.98
N CYS A 795 27.73 -9.25 -24.29
CA CYS A 795 27.66 -10.34 -23.32
C CYS A 795 29.01 -10.72 -22.69
N GLY A 796 30.04 -9.85 -22.79
CA GLY A 796 31.37 -10.04 -22.18
C GLY A 796 31.36 -10.13 -20.64
N LYS A 797 32.27 -9.44 -19.95
CA LYS A 797 32.45 -9.59 -18.48
C LYS A 797 31.18 -9.50 -17.60
N ASP A 798 30.16 -8.72 -18.00
CA ASP A 798 28.89 -8.62 -17.25
C ASP A 798 27.88 -9.75 -17.58
N GLY A 799 28.06 -10.45 -18.70
CA GLY A 799 27.20 -11.52 -19.22
C GLY A 799 27.76 -12.93 -18.98
N GLU A 800 29.03 -13.05 -18.60
CA GLU A 800 29.68 -14.29 -18.23
C GLU A 800 29.03 -14.96 -17.00
N LEU A 801 29.14 -16.29 -16.95
CA LEU A 801 28.70 -17.07 -15.80
C LEU A 801 29.71 -16.92 -14.66
N PRO A 802 29.33 -16.34 -13.51
CA PRO A 802 30.23 -16.28 -12.36
C PRO A 802 30.51 -17.68 -11.82
N LEU A 803 31.62 -17.84 -11.10
CA LEU A 803 32.12 -19.12 -10.57
C LEU A 803 31.01 -19.97 -9.91
N TYR A 804 30.22 -19.38 -9.01
CA TYR A 804 29.14 -20.09 -8.31
C TYR A 804 28.02 -20.62 -9.24
N MET A 805 27.81 -20.03 -10.41
CA MET A 805 26.88 -20.55 -11.41
C MET A 805 27.53 -21.67 -12.21
N LYS A 806 28.80 -21.53 -12.57
CA LYS A 806 29.56 -22.59 -13.25
C LYS A 806 29.58 -23.87 -12.41
N GLU A 807 29.90 -23.75 -11.12
CA GLU A 807 29.84 -24.85 -10.14
C GLU A 807 28.45 -25.49 -10.06
N ARG A 808 27.40 -24.66 -10.01
CA ARG A 808 26.01 -25.13 -9.86
C ARG A 808 25.49 -25.89 -11.07
N TYR A 809 25.95 -25.52 -12.27
CA TYR A 809 25.51 -26.11 -13.54
C TYR A 809 26.54 -27.07 -14.15
N GLY A 810 27.69 -27.29 -13.50
CA GLY A 810 28.71 -28.22 -13.95
C GLY A 810 29.50 -27.74 -15.18
N PHE A 811 29.68 -26.43 -15.34
CA PHE A 811 30.58 -25.87 -16.36
C PHE A 811 32.04 -25.98 -15.93
N GLU A 812 32.94 -26.00 -16.90
CA GLU A 812 34.38 -25.96 -16.66
C GLU A 812 34.78 -24.69 -15.89
N ILE A 813 35.64 -24.87 -14.89
CA ILE A 813 36.15 -23.80 -14.03
C ILE A 813 37.60 -23.56 -14.40
N THR A 814 37.88 -22.39 -14.95
CA THR A 814 39.23 -21.97 -15.35
C THR A 814 39.97 -21.30 -14.19
N ASP A 815 41.29 -21.18 -14.29
CA ASP A 815 42.09 -20.45 -13.30
C ASP A 815 41.73 -18.95 -13.27
N ASP A 816 41.37 -18.38 -14.42
CA ASP A 816 40.87 -17.01 -14.52
C ASP A 816 39.57 -16.81 -13.72
N ASP A 817 38.68 -17.81 -13.70
CA ASP A 817 37.45 -17.77 -12.89
C ASP A 817 37.78 -17.75 -11.38
N ARG A 818 38.77 -18.54 -10.96
CA ARG A 818 39.24 -18.59 -9.57
C ARG A 818 39.88 -17.27 -9.16
N ALA A 819 40.76 -16.72 -10.00
CA ALA A 819 41.40 -15.44 -9.76
C ALA A 819 40.39 -14.27 -9.72
N ALA A 820 39.39 -14.29 -10.61
CA ALA A 820 38.30 -13.30 -10.59
C ALA A 820 37.45 -13.39 -9.32
N ALA A 821 37.14 -14.61 -8.87
CA ALA A 821 36.39 -14.84 -7.64
C ALA A 821 37.18 -14.40 -6.39
N GLU A 822 38.49 -14.67 -6.35
CA GLU A 822 39.37 -14.23 -5.27
C GLU A 822 39.45 -12.70 -5.19
N LYS A 823 39.66 -12.03 -6.33
CA LYS A 823 39.63 -10.56 -6.39
C LYS A 823 38.28 -9.97 -5.95
N ALA A 824 37.18 -10.65 -6.28
CA ALA A 824 35.85 -10.24 -5.82
C ALA A 824 35.70 -10.42 -4.30
N ARG A 825 36.26 -11.49 -3.72
CA ARG A 825 36.31 -11.74 -2.28
C ARG A 825 37.10 -10.67 -1.55
N GLU A 826 38.32 -10.36 -1.98
CA GLU A 826 39.14 -9.29 -1.38
C GLU A 826 38.42 -7.93 -1.38
N LYS A 827 37.76 -7.60 -2.50
CA LYS A 827 36.99 -6.37 -2.62
C LYS A 827 35.81 -6.36 -1.63
N ALA A 828 35.13 -7.50 -1.46
CA ALA A 828 34.04 -7.63 -0.52
C ALA A 828 34.52 -7.48 0.92
N GLU A 829 35.65 -8.09 1.30
CA GLU A 829 36.27 -7.96 2.63
C GLU A 829 36.62 -6.50 2.97
N ARG A 830 37.25 -5.78 2.04
CA ARG A 830 37.53 -4.32 2.19
C ARG A 830 36.24 -3.52 2.39
N GLN A 831 35.17 -3.90 1.70
CA GLN A 831 33.88 -3.24 1.83
C GLN A 831 33.19 -3.55 3.17
N TYR A 832 33.25 -4.80 3.61
CA TYR A 832 32.66 -5.28 4.85
C TYR A 832 33.36 -4.71 6.08
N SER A 833 34.70 -4.66 6.09
CA SER A 833 35.48 -3.95 7.11
C SER A 833 35.11 -2.46 7.17
N GLY A 834 34.95 -1.81 6.02
CA GLY A 834 34.45 -0.43 5.93
C GLY A 834 33.05 -0.24 6.52
N ARG A 835 32.12 -1.19 6.28
CA ARG A 835 30.78 -1.18 6.88
C ARG A 835 30.85 -1.32 8.40
N ARG A 836 31.66 -2.26 8.91
CA ARG A 836 31.86 -2.48 10.35
C ARG A 836 32.36 -1.21 11.03
N ASN A 837 33.42 -0.59 10.49
CA ASN A 837 33.96 0.67 11.00
C ASN A 837 32.91 1.79 11.03
N THR A 838 32.09 1.89 9.98
CA THR A 838 30.99 2.86 9.89
C THR A 838 29.86 2.58 10.89
N TRP A 839 29.60 1.31 11.21
CA TRP A 839 28.58 0.89 12.17
C TRP A 839 29.02 1.13 13.62
N GLU A 840 30.28 0.88 13.93
CA GLU A 840 30.88 1.11 15.25
C GLU A 840 31.00 2.60 15.58
N GLY A 841 31.23 3.45 14.57
CA GLY A 841 31.30 4.91 14.69
C GLY A 841 29.95 5.64 14.74
N ARG A 842 28.82 4.93 14.83
CA ARG A 842 27.48 5.54 14.82
C ARG A 842 27.18 6.32 16.12
N SER A 843 26.29 7.31 16.02
CA SER A 843 25.84 8.16 17.12
C SER A 843 24.32 8.16 17.33
N ASP A 844 23.64 7.10 16.90
CA ASP A 844 22.17 6.99 16.92
C ASP A 844 21.64 6.42 18.25
N TRP A 845 20.33 6.19 18.36
CA TRP A 845 19.66 5.77 19.60
C TRP A 845 20.24 4.51 20.26
N GLY A 846 20.95 3.65 19.52
CA GLY A 846 21.64 2.49 20.10
C GLY A 846 22.89 2.84 20.91
N ARG A 847 23.40 4.08 20.79
CA ARG A 847 24.62 4.59 21.48
C ARG A 847 24.54 6.08 21.84
N GLY A 848 23.33 6.64 21.88
CA GLY A 848 23.08 8.09 21.99
C GLY A 848 23.47 8.72 23.33
N GLY A 849 23.89 7.91 24.31
CA GLY A 849 24.41 8.36 25.62
C GLY A 849 25.93 8.45 25.71
N GLU A 850 26.67 7.93 24.73
CA GLU A 850 28.14 7.92 24.79
C GLU A 850 28.73 9.29 24.44
N SER A 851 29.66 9.77 25.27
CA SER A 851 30.41 11.00 25.01
C SER A 851 31.32 10.84 23.77
N PRO A 852 31.72 11.93 23.09
CA PRO A 852 32.68 11.86 22.00
C PRO A 852 34.03 11.21 22.39
N GLU A 853 34.43 11.37 23.65
CA GLU A 853 35.67 10.79 24.20
C GLU A 853 35.53 9.29 24.44
N GLU A 854 34.41 8.83 25.01
CA GLU A 854 34.10 7.41 25.17
C GLU A 854 34.06 6.70 23.80
N ARG A 855 33.53 7.39 22.78
CA ARG A 855 33.55 6.89 21.40
C ARG A 855 34.97 6.77 20.86
N ARG A 856 35.81 7.79 21.02
CA ARG A 856 37.22 7.76 20.57
C ARG A 856 37.99 6.65 21.28
N ALA A 857 37.91 6.59 22.61
CA ALA A 857 38.59 5.58 23.42
C ALA A 857 38.17 4.16 23.03
N ARG A 858 36.88 3.91 22.78
CA ARG A 858 36.42 2.60 22.30
C ARG A 858 36.90 2.30 20.87
N THR A 859 36.80 3.26 19.95
CA THR A 859 37.30 3.07 18.58
C THR A 859 38.79 2.74 18.58
N GLU A 860 39.56 3.39 19.45
CA GLU A 860 40.98 3.13 19.61
C GLU A 860 41.24 1.77 20.27
N LYS A 861 40.46 1.40 21.30
CA LYS A 861 40.52 0.07 21.90
C LYS A 861 40.21 -1.04 20.88
N LEU A 862 39.11 -0.93 20.14
CA LEU A 862 38.74 -1.90 19.09
C LEU A 862 39.79 -1.98 17.98
N ARG A 863 40.45 -0.86 17.66
CA ARG A 863 41.56 -0.85 16.71
C ARG A 863 42.78 -1.59 17.27
N ARG A 864 43.10 -1.44 18.55
CA ARG A 864 44.18 -2.17 19.22
C ARG A 864 43.86 -3.66 19.32
N ASP A 865 42.65 -4.01 19.74
CA ASP A 865 42.18 -5.40 19.83
C ASP A 865 42.26 -6.08 18.45
N ARG A 866 41.90 -5.38 17.37
CA ARG A 866 42.06 -5.90 15.99
C ARG A 866 43.52 -6.01 15.54
N GLN A 867 44.36 -5.05 15.90
CA GLN A 867 45.79 -5.16 15.60
C GLN A 867 46.42 -6.34 16.35
N ALA A 868 45.92 -6.67 17.54
CA ALA A 868 46.33 -7.86 18.28
C ALA A 868 45.81 -9.14 17.62
N GLU A 869 44.52 -9.24 17.26
CA GLU A 869 43.96 -10.40 16.52
C GLU A 869 44.70 -10.64 15.19
N GLN A 870 44.96 -9.58 14.40
CA GLN A 870 45.71 -9.70 13.15
C GLN A 870 47.17 -10.10 13.37
N LEU A 871 47.76 -9.74 14.51
CA LEU A 871 49.10 -10.16 14.86
C LEU A 871 49.11 -11.64 15.28
N GLU A 872 48.10 -12.08 16.04
CA GLU A 872 47.90 -13.48 16.41
C GLU A 872 47.67 -14.35 15.16
N GLU A 873 46.77 -13.97 14.24
CA GLU A 873 46.59 -14.69 12.97
C GLU A 873 47.89 -14.79 12.17
N ARG A 874 48.67 -13.71 12.09
CA ARG A 874 49.96 -13.72 11.38
C ARG A 874 51.02 -14.57 12.09
N ILE A 875 50.96 -14.65 13.41
CA ILE A 875 51.84 -15.53 14.19
C ILE A 875 51.44 -17.00 13.95
N ASP A 876 50.14 -17.30 13.94
CA ASP A 876 49.62 -18.65 13.68
C ASP A 876 49.88 -19.11 12.23
N GLU A 877 49.77 -18.21 11.25
CA GLU A 877 50.16 -18.48 9.85
C GLU A 877 51.68 -18.73 9.74
N ALA A 878 52.50 -17.89 10.37
CA ALA A 878 53.95 -18.06 10.39
C ALA A 878 54.42 -19.31 11.15
N GLN A 879 53.62 -19.82 12.09
CA GLN A 879 53.89 -21.08 12.79
C GLN A 879 53.43 -22.31 12.02
N ASN A 880 52.43 -22.18 11.14
CA ASN A 880 51.95 -23.27 10.28
C ASN A 880 52.71 -23.41 8.96
N GLU A 881 53.47 -22.39 8.54
CA GLU A 881 54.49 -22.52 7.49
C GLU A 881 55.79 -23.08 8.09
N SER A 882 55.91 -24.41 8.22
CA SER A 882 57.19 -25.04 8.57
C SER A 882 58.21 -24.87 7.41
N PRO A 883 59.50 -24.58 7.69
CA PRO A 883 60.51 -24.55 6.64
C PRO A 883 60.76 -25.96 6.11
N ILE A 884 60.73 -26.12 4.78
CA ILE A 884 61.24 -27.30 4.08
C ILE A 884 62.73 -27.42 4.42
N GLU A 885 63.12 -28.52 5.08
CA GLU A 885 64.51 -28.91 5.29
C GLU A 885 65.21 -29.10 3.95
N ASN A 886 66.13 -28.19 3.63
CA ASN A 886 67.25 -28.44 2.73
C ASN A 886 68.53 -28.33 3.57
N ALA A 887 68.96 -29.44 4.15
CA ALA A 887 70.34 -29.61 4.60
C ALA A 887 71.06 -30.45 3.54
N GLY A 888 71.91 -29.79 2.77
CA GLY A 888 72.73 -30.38 1.72
C GLY A 888 73.91 -31.18 2.26
N ASP A 889 74.39 -32.04 1.36
CA ASP A 889 75.54 -32.93 1.43
C ASP A 889 76.84 -32.25 1.85
N ASP A 890 77.67 -32.97 2.62
CA ASP A 890 79.10 -33.17 2.30
C ASP A 890 79.73 -34.22 3.24
N GLU A 891 80.16 -35.37 2.70
CA GLU A 891 81.52 -35.90 2.85
C GLU A 891 81.71 -37.33 2.26
N ARG A 892 82.77 -37.46 1.42
CA ARG A 892 83.65 -38.61 1.14
C ARG A 892 83.28 -39.71 0.12
N GLY A 893 83.98 -39.69 -1.02
CA GLY A 893 85.14 -40.57 -1.25
C GLY A 893 85.10 -41.57 -2.42
N GLY A 894 86.07 -41.44 -3.36
CA GLY A 894 86.59 -42.50 -4.27
C GLY A 894 86.40 -42.19 -5.77
N ASP A 895 87.44 -41.80 -6.53
CA ASP A 895 88.37 -42.63 -7.35
C ASP A 895 87.67 -43.29 -8.58
N GLU A 896 88.12 -43.26 -9.85
CA GLU A 896 89.43 -43.13 -10.52
C GLU A 896 89.26 -42.60 -11.98
N GLY A 897 90.37 -42.10 -12.57
CA GLY A 897 90.82 -42.03 -14.00
C GLY A 897 89.84 -41.97 -15.20
N GLU A 898 90.10 -41.31 -16.34
CA GLU A 898 91.35 -41.12 -17.11
C GLU A 898 91.15 -40.08 -18.26
N GLU A 899 92.20 -39.29 -18.50
CA GLU A 899 92.80 -38.86 -19.80
C GLU A 899 91.95 -38.28 -20.96
N ASN A 900 92.14 -36.98 -21.28
CA ASN A 900 93.10 -36.36 -22.23
C ASN A 900 92.53 -36.11 -23.63
N SER A 901 92.20 -34.84 -23.92
CA SER A 901 92.87 -33.98 -24.92
C SER A 901 92.24 -32.59 -24.96
#